data_AF-A0A7G7UCI9-F1
#
_entry.id   AF-A0A7G7UCI9-F1
#
_cell.length_a   1.000
_cell.length_b   1.000
_cell.length_c   1.000
_cell.angle_alpha   90.00
_cell.angle_beta   90.00
_cell.angle_gamma   90.00
#
_symmetry.space_group_name_H-M   'P 1'
#
loop_
_entity.id
_entity.type
_entity.pdbx_description
1 polymer ?
#
loop_
_entity_poly.entity_id
_entity_poly.type
_entity_poly.pdbx_seq_one_letter_code
_entity_poly.pdbx_strand_id
1 'polypeptide(L)'
;MKKQRLIVAGNGMAGIRCIEEILKLHRDMFEIVIFGSEPHPNYNRILLSSVLQGEASLNDIVLNSSEWYAKQGITLYTGETVVQINTDLQQVITDQKRSLSYDKLILATGSSPHILPIPGTDKEGVYGFRTIEDCQAFISMAERYQKAAVIGAGLLGLEAAVGLRHLGMDVSVIHHSPSIMQKQLDQTASRLLQSELERKGLTFLLEKDTASITGGSRADGIRFRDGTSIKADLIVMTAGVRPNIQLAASAGIAANRGFIVNQFMQTSKPNVYAVGECAEHNGMVYGLVAPLYEQGKVLAQHICGAPCEGYRGSAQSAALKIAGIDVWSAGKVHEDAGTTSIKLHDEHAGCYKKVLFENDKLAGVILFGDTRDKQRLLDSLLKQRDISIVKKQLIEPDQSGISFASMPPTEPICQCNSVTKGLIEEAVHTKGLTTVEEVKQCTKASGSCGGCKPLVEDLLKYMESSEYTEPAGQPSFCGCTDLTEDEVIAELHRCHFPDPAEAMNQLGWKTKNGCRVCVPALHYYMELLQPGYIQSPETSPKDTCTLIPQMYGGLTNAKELRNIANIIETYGIPNVSITHGQRLKLSGIRPNDLANIRKELHMPVFTHQHRRSLQSVIACTCGEDRSIQKLASHIERHTDMLSMPDHISISLSCEKDCTAAAIQDIGAIRTQEGWDIYTGGIRGGHARAGMLFCVTDSEENTAIMMKGLLQYYRETAHYAEAVHQWIDRLGIIHIREVLFEQDLRTQLLENLQTDLSLIQDQPIQAGALKKG
;
A
#
# COMPACT_ATOMS: atom_id res chain seq x y z
N MET A 1 -26.92 5.93 31.77
CA MET A 1 -27.72 4.94 31.01
C MET A 1 -27.29 3.55 31.43
N LYS A 2 -28.19 2.57 31.47
CA LYS A 2 -27.85 1.16 31.75
C LYS A 2 -27.03 0.63 30.56
N LYS A 3 -25.87 0.00 30.82
CA LYS A 3 -25.05 -0.61 29.76
C LYS A 3 -25.87 -1.69 29.05
N GLN A 4 -25.76 -1.78 27.72
CA GLN A 4 -26.36 -2.87 26.95
C GLN A 4 -25.55 -4.14 27.16
N ARG A 5 -26.20 -5.30 27.29
CA ARG A 5 -25.50 -6.57 27.44
C ARG A 5 -25.08 -7.12 26.09
N LEU A 6 -23.77 -7.29 25.92
CA LEU A 6 -23.15 -7.90 24.75
C LEU A 6 -22.65 -9.30 25.13
N ILE A 7 -23.21 -10.33 24.52
CA ILE A 7 -22.74 -11.71 24.67
C ILE A 7 -21.89 -12.09 23.46
N VAL A 8 -20.75 -12.74 23.70
CA VAL A 8 -19.90 -13.34 22.66
C VAL A 8 -19.83 -14.85 22.87
N ALA A 9 -20.26 -15.61 21.86
CA ALA A 9 -20.11 -17.06 21.81
C ALA A 9 -18.83 -17.41 21.05
N GLY A 10 -17.73 -17.62 21.78
CA GLY A 10 -16.41 -17.94 21.25
C GLY A 10 -15.32 -17.01 21.78
N ASN A 11 -14.33 -17.57 22.49
CA ASN A 11 -13.18 -16.85 23.04
C ASN A 11 -11.95 -16.84 22.10
N GLY A 12 -12.17 -17.00 20.79
CA GLY A 12 -11.08 -17.07 19.80
C GLY A 12 -10.58 -15.69 19.34
N MET A 13 -9.50 -15.70 18.54
CA MET A 13 -8.81 -14.49 18.06
C MET A 13 -9.75 -13.46 17.40
N ALA A 14 -10.71 -13.91 16.58
CA ALA A 14 -11.62 -13.01 15.86
C ALA A 14 -12.61 -12.30 16.80
N GLY A 15 -13.23 -13.05 17.72
CA GLY A 15 -14.20 -12.52 18.67
C GLY A 15 -13.56 -11.51 19.62
N ILE A 16 -12.40 -11.85 20.19
CA ILE A 16 -11.69 -10.94 21.10
C ILE A 16 -11.12 -9.74 20.38
N ARG A 17 -10.65 -9.87 19.13
CA ARG A 17 -10.26 -8.70 18.35
C ARG A 17 -11.44 -7.75 18.13
N CYS A 18 -12.63 -8.26 17.84
CA CYS A 18 -13.83 -7.43 17.76
C CYS A 18 -14.08 -6.68 19.08
N ILE A 19 -13.94 -7.36 20.22
CA ILE A 19 -14.05 -6.73 21.55
C ILE A 19 -12.97 -5.66 21.78
N GLU A 20 -11.72 -5.90 21.39
CA GLU A 20 -10.66 -4.89 21.49
C GLU A 20 -11.00 -3.63 20.68
N GLU A 21 -11.54 -3.77 19.46
CA GLU A 21 -11.97 -2.63 18.65
C GLU A 21 -13.19 -1.91 19.27
N ILE A 22 -14.15 -2.65 19.85
CA ILE A 22 -15.27 -2.05 20.58
C ILE A 22 -14.77 -1.22 21.77
N LEU A 23 -13.83 -1.76 22.56
CA LEU A 23 -13.27 -1.07 23.73
C LEU A 23 -12.46 0.18 23.35
N LYS A 24 -11.86 0.22 22.16
CA LYS A 24 -11.19 1.41 21.61
C LYS A 24 -12.19 2.50 21.25
N LEU A 25 -13.33 2.15 20.66
CA LEU A 25 -14.37 3.09 20.25
C LEU A 25 -15.18 3.58 21.46
N HIS A 26 -15.70 2.65 22.26
CA HIS A 26 -16.51 2.94 23.45
C HIS A 26 -16.29 1.90 24.56
N ARG A 27 -15.49 2.28 25.56
CA ARG A 27 -15.20 1.43 26.72
C ARG A 27 -16.44 1.09 27.58
N ASP A 28 -17.40 2.01 27.68
CA ASP A 28 -18.50 1.92 28.65
C ASP A 28 -19.88 1.63 28.06
N MET A 29 -19.96 1.32 26.75
CA MET A 29 -21.24 1.09 26.09
C MET A 29 -21.89 -0.24 26.50
N PHE A 30 -21.08 -1.29 26.71
CA PHE A 30 -21.56 -2.65 26.90
C PHE A 30 -21.15 -3.27 28.25
N GLU A 31 -22.04 -4.11 28.80
CA GLU A 31 -21.72 -5.16 29.77
C GLU A 31 -21.35 -6.41 28.96
N ILE A 32 -20.06 -6.78 28.93
CA ILE A 32 -19.55 -7.82 28.03
C ILE A 32 -19.43 -9.15 28.77
N VAL A 33 -20.04 -10.20 28.20
CA VAL A 33 -19.95 -11.58 28.67
C VAL A 33 -19.47 -12.47 27.53
N ILE A 34 -18.45 -13.29 27.78
CA ILE A 34 -17.83 -14.15 26.77
C ILE A 34 -17.87 -15.60 27.25
N PHE A 35 -18.30 -16.48 26.36
CA PHE A 35 -18.27 -17.94 26.56
C PHE A 35 -17.24 -18.57 25.65
N GLY A 36 -16.38 -19.43 26.19
CA GLY A 36 -15.40 -20.21 25.45
C GLY A 36 -15.43 -21.67 25.87
N SER A 37 -15.53 -22.57 24.89
CA SER A 37 -15.52 -24.02 25.14
C SER A 37 -14.19 -24.55 25.67
N GLU A 38 -13.07 -23.88 25.34
CA GLU A 38 -11.74 -24.25 25.83
C GLU A 38 -11.52 -23.68 27.25
N PRO A 39 -10.79 -24.40 28.13
CA PRO A 39 -10.52 -24.00 29.51
C PRO A 39 -9.45 -22.89 29.64
N HIS A 40 -9.18 -22.17 28.55
CA HIS A 40 -8.06 -21.24 28.42
C HIS A 40 -8.53 -19.81 28.10
N PRO A 41 -7.75 -18.79 28.51
CA PRO A 41 -7.92 -17.43 28.00
C PRO A 41 -7.58 -17.39 26.49
N ASN A 42 -7.80 -16.24 25.84
CA ASN A 42 -7.53 -16.11 24.41
C ASN A 42 -6.04 -16.24 24.10
N TYR A 43 -5.73 -17.03 23.07
CA TYR A 43 -4.39 -17.29 22.60
C TYR A 43 -4.30 -17.28 21.07
N ASN A 44 -3.07 -17.14 20.57
CA ASN A 44 -2.76 -17.15 19.16
C ASN A 44 -2.67 -18.59 18.65
N ARG A 45 -3.78 -19.07 18.07
CA ARG A 45 -3.90 -20.43 17.55
C ARG A 45 -2.95 -20.73 16.38
N ILE A 46 -2.47 -19.71 15.68
CA ILE A 46 -1.52 -19.87 14.56
C ILE A 46 -0.17 -20.37 15.09
N LEU A 47 0.19 -20.01 16.32
CA LEU A 47 1.49 -20.37 16.91
C LEU A 47 1.48 -21.74 17.62
N LEU A 48 0.39 -22.50 17.56
CA LEU A 48 0.36 -23.87 18.10
C LEU A 48 1.41 -24.78 17.44
N SER A 49 1.68 -24.56 16.17
CA SER A 49 2.75 -25.26 15.46
C SER A 49 4.13 -24.87 15.95
N SER A 50 4.38 -23.59 16.28
CA SER A 50 5.61 -23.16 16.92
C SER A 50 5.78 -23.77 18.33
N VAL A 51 4.69 -23.96 19.07
CA VAL A 51 4.74 -24.69 20.34
C VAL A 51 5.16 -26.14 20.14
N LEU A 52 4.59 -26.84 19.16
CA LEU A 52 5.00 -28.22 18.83
C LEU A 52 6.47 -28.31 18.38
N GLN A 53 6.98 -27.26 17.73
CA GLN A 53 8.38 -27.16 17.30
C GLN A 53 9.34 -26.73 18.41
N GLY A 54 8.84 -26.46 19.63
CA GLY A 54 9.66 -25.99 20.75
C GLY A 54 10.15 -24.54 20.63
N GLU A 55 9.63 -23.77 19.67
CA GLU A 55 10.01 -22.37 19.43
C GLU A 55 9.29 -21.38 20.35
N ALA A 56 8.16 -21.82 20.94
CA ALA A 56 7.34 -21.03 21.85
C ALA A 56 6.76 -21.90 22.96
N SER A 57 6.55 -21.33 24.13
CA SER A 57 5.76 -21.97 25.20
C SER A 57 4.26 -21.67 25.02
N LEU A 58 3.41 -22.43 25.71
CA LEU A 58 1.97 -22.16 25.76
C LEU A 58 1.64 -20.77 26.35
N ASN A 59 2.49 -20.27 27.24
CA ASN A 59 2.30 -18.93 27.81
C ASN A 59 2.66 -17.83 26.80
N ASP A 60 3.66 -18.06 25.93
CA ASP A 60 4.11 -17.08 24.93
C ASP A 60 3.06 -16.80 23.85
N ILE A 61 2.12 -17.73 23.67
CA ILE A 61 1.05 -17.60 22.69
C ILE A 61 -0.24 -17.00 23.26
N VAL A 62 -0.31 -16.72 24.57
CA VAL A 62 -1.47 -16.04 25.17
C VAL A 62 -1.55 -14.60 24.68
N LEU A 63 -2.70 -14.20 24.15
CA LEU A 63 -2.92 -12.85 23.60
C LEU A 63 -3.51 -11.90 24.64
N ASN A 64 -4.47 -12.40 25.43
CA ASN A 64 -5.14 -11.64 26.47
C ASN A 64 -5.21 -12.53 27.72
N SER A 65 -4.50 -12.16 28.78
CA SER A 65 -4.48 -12.95 30.03
C SER A 65 -5.80 -12.82 30.80
N SER A 66 -6.03 -13.70 31.78
CA SER A 66 -7.22 -13.62 32.65
C SER A 66 -7.34 -12.26 33.36
N GLU A 67 -6.21 -11.67 33.75
CA GLU A 67 -6.14 -10.34 34.37
C GLU A 67 -6.58 -9.24 33.41
N TRP A 68 -6.31 -9.39 32.11
CA TRP A 68 -6.78 -8.43 31.11
C TRP A 68 -8.30 -8.37 31.07
N TYR A 69 -9.00 -9.52 31.05
CA TYR A 69 -10.46 -9.55 31.06
C TYR A 69 -11.02 -8.88 32.31
N ALA A 70 -10.46 -9.20 33.49
CA ALA A 70 -10.86 -8.57 34.75
C ALA A 70 -10.66 -7.05 34.73
N LYS A 71 -9.51 -6.57 34.22
CA LYS A 71 -9.21 -5.13 34.10
C LYS A 71 -10.15 -4.39 33.14
N GLN A 72 -10.64 -5.06 32.10
CA GLN A 72 -11.61 -4.51 31.16
C GLN A 72 -13.07 -4.64 31.65
N GLY A 73 -13.32 -5.28 32.80
CA GLY A 73 -14.67 -5.54 33.29
C GLY A 73 -15.45 -6.55 32.44
N ILE A 74 -14.74 -7.46 31.75
CA ILE A 74 -15.34 -8.52 30.93
C ILE A 74 -15.55 -9.76 31.79
N THR A 75 -16.75 -10.34 31.74
CA THR A 75 -17.02 -11.65 32.36
C THR A 75 -16.67 -12.75 31.37
N LEU A 76 -15.63 -13.54 31.65
CA LEU A 76 -15.23 -14.68 30.83
C LEU A 76 -15.62 -16.00 31.52
N TYR A 77 -16.35 -16.85 30.80
CA TYR A 77 -16.61 -18.24 31.17
C TYR A 77 -15.82 -19.17 30.25
N THR A 78 -14.73 -19.75 30.78
CA THR A 78 -13.94 -20.79 30.08
C THR A 78 -14.51 -22.17 30.37
N GLY A 79 -14.31 -23.12 29.45
CA GLY A 79 -14.90 -24.46 29.55
C GLY A 79 -16.44 -24.49 29.55
N GLU A 80 -17.09 -23.44 29.01
CA GLU A 80 -18.55 -23.32 29.00
C GLU A 80 -19.01 -22.99 27.57
N THR A 81 -19.81 -23.88 26.99
CA THR A 81 -20.24 -23.81 25.59
C THR A 81 -21.66 -23.30 25.49
N VAL A 82 -21.91 -22.32 24.62
CA VAL A 82 -23.29 -21.95 24.22
C VAL A 82 -23.86 -23.07 23.34
N VAL A 83 -24.92 -23.71 23.80
CA VAL A 83 -25.56 -24.86 23.10
C VAL A 83 -26.92 -24.53 22.50
N GLN A 84 -27.55 -23.44 22.93
CA GLN A 84 -28.83 -23.00 22.41
C GLN A 84 -28.94 -21.47 22.42
N ILE A 85 -29.58 -20.92 21.39
CA ILE A 85 -29.92 -19.51 21.29
C ILE A 85 -31.43 -19.42 21.07
N ASN A 86 -32.12 -18.68 21.93
CA ASN A 86 -33.50 -18.29 21.72
C ASN A 86 -33.52 -16.85 21.18
N THR A 87 -33.83 -16.67 19.90
CA THR A 87 -33.85 -15.35 19.26
C THR A 87 -35.05 -14.51 19.64
N ASP A 88 -36.16 -15.16 20.01
CA ASP A 88 -37.42 -14.47 20.34
C ASP A 88 -37.36 -13.88 21.75
N LEU A 89 -36.75 -14.61 22.69
CA LEU A 89 -36.47 -14.14 24.06
C LEU A 89 -35.12 -13.42 24.19
N GLN A 90 -34.33 -13.34 23.11
CA GLN A 90 -32.96 -12.84 23.10
C GLN A 90 -32.11 -13.42 24.25
N GLN A 91 -32.02 -14.75 24.31
CA GLN A 91 -31.36 -15.47 25.39
C GLN A 91 -30.42 -16.55 24.85
N VAL A 92 -29.28 -16.76 25.52
CA VAL A 92 -28.38 -17.89 25.28
C VAL A 92 -28.47 -18.88 26.44
N ILE A 93 -28.31 -20.16 26.14
CA ILE A 93 -28.24 -21.26 27.11
C ILE A 93 -26.94 -22.03 26.89
N THR A 94 -26.24 -22.35 27.98
CA THR A 94 -24.98 -23.10 27.95
C THR A 94 -25.14 -24.56 28.32
N ASP A 95 -24.12 -25.37 28.03
CA ASP A 95 -23.98 -26.77 28.46
C ASP A 95 -24.04 -26.93 30.00
N GLN A 96 -23.67 -25.90 30.75
CA GLN A 96 -23.82 -25.83 32.21
C GLN A 96 -25.20 -25.33 32.66
N LYS A 97 -26.17 -25.26 31.76
CA LYS A 97 -27.55 -24.79 32.00
C LYS A 97 -27.65 -23.33 32.46
N ARG A 98 -26.59 -22.53 32.27
CA ARG A 98 -26.66 -21.08 32.48
C ARG A 98 -27.55 -20.48 31.41
N SER A 99 -28.36 -19.51 31.80
CA SER A 99 -29.26 -18.82 30.89
C SER A 99 -29.13 -17.31 31.05
N LEU A 100 -28.73 -16.61 29.99
CA LEU A 100 -28.49 -15.16 30.02
C LEU A 100 -29.17 -14.47 28.84
N SER A 101 -29.92 -13.40 29.12
CA SER A 101 -30.44 -12.51 28.10
C SER A 101 -29.32 -11.67 27.47
N TYR A 102 -29.49 -11.22 26.22
CA TYR A 102 -28.58 -10.32 25.53
C TYR A 102 -29.33 -9.17 24.86
N ASP A 103 -28.70 -8.01 24.78
CA ASP A 103 -29.14 -6.93 23.88
C ASP A 103 -28.49 -7.11 22.50
N LYS A 104 -27.27 -7.64 22.46
CA LYS A 104 -26.47 -7.97 21.27
C LYS A 104 -25.75 -9.29 21.45
N LEU A 105 -25.71 -10.13 20.42
CA LEU A 105 -25.03 -11.43 20.41
C LEU A 105 -24.03 -11.50 19.24
N ILE A 106 -22.77 -11.81 19.53
CA ILE A 106 -21.74 -12.07 18.53
C ILE A 106 -21.41 -13.56 18.53
N LEU A 107 -21.57 -14.20 17.37
CA LEU A 107 -21.14 -15.56 17.12
C LEU A 107 -19.72 -15.53 16.57
N ALA A 108 -18.77 -15.98 17.39
CA ALA A 108 -17.35 -16.09 17.07
C ALA A 108 -16.87 -17.54 17.28
N THR A 109 -17.72 -18.51 16.90
CA THR A 109 -17.58 -19.94 17.19
C THR A 109 -16.46 -20.62 16.40
N GLY A 110 -15.86 -19.92 15.43
CA GLY A 110 -14.71 -20.38 14.67
C GLY A 110 -15.00 -21.64 13.85
N SER A 111 -14.02 -22.54 13.79
CA SER A 111 -14.10 -23.80 13.04
C SER A 111 -13.46 -24.96 13.80
N SER A 112 -13.87 -26.18 13.47
CA SER A 112 -13.31 -27.44 13.99
C SER A 112 -12.58 -28.21 12.89
N PRO A 113 -11.56 -29.04 13.22
CA PRO A 113 -10.93 -29.94 12.27
C PRO A 113 -11.93 -30.80 11.52
N HIS A 114 -11.73 -30.93 10.20
CA HIS A 114 -12.50 -31.87 9.42
C HIS A 114 -11.91 -33.29 9.57
N ILE A 115 -12.54 -34.10 10.42
CA ILE A 115 -12.24 -35.52 10.54
C ILE A 115 -12.84 -36.26 9.34
N LEU A 116 -12.02 -37.07 8.65
CA LEU A 116 -12.45 -37.85 7.49
C LEU A 116 -13.43 -38.96 7.92
N PRO A 117 -14.52 -39.21 7.18
CA PRO A 117 -15.50 -40.24 7.52
C PRO A 117 -15.00 -41.64 7.12
N ILE A 118 -13.92 -42.11 7.74
CA ILE A 118 -13.31 -43.43 7.50
C ILE A 118 -13.35 -44.29 8.77
N PRO A 119 -13.38 -45.63 8.65
CA PRO A 119 -13.38 -46.52 9.80
C PRO A 119 -12.14 -46.32 10.69
N GLY A 120 -12.36 -46.27 12.01
CA GLY A 120 -11.30 -46.19 13.03
C GLY A 120 -10.84 -44.80 13.42
N THR A 121 -11.61 -43.75 13.09
CA THR A 121 -11.35 -42.36 13.49
C THR A 121 -11.60 -42.07 14.97
N ASP A 122 -12.32 -42.96 15.65
CA ASP A 122 -12.65 -42.97 17.07
C ASP A 122 -11.60 -43.66 17.95
N LYS A 123 -10.57 -44.27 17.34
CA LYS A 123 -9.50 -44.98 18.05
C LYS A 123 -8.61 -44.01 18.84
N GLU A 124 -8.09 -44.50 19.96
CA GLU A 124 -7.02 -43.82 20.68
C GLU A 124 -5.79 -43.65 19.74
N GLY A 125 -5.14 -42.48 19.79
CA GLY A 125 -4.04 -42.16 18.88
C GLY A 125 -4.46 -41.44 17.60
N VAL A 126 -5.76 -41.20 17.38
CA VAL A 126 -6.26 -40.43 16.23
C VAL A 126 -6.78 -39.06 16.69
N TYR A 127 -6.25 -37.99 16.11
CA TYR A 127 -6.55 -36.62 16.54
C TYR A 127 -6.73 -35.69 15.35
N GLY A 128 -7.50 -34.61 15.55
CA GLY A 128 -7.37 -33.41 14.74
C GLY A 128 -6.21 -32.54 15.24
N PHE A 129 -6.01 -31.37 14.65
CA PHE A 129 -5.07 -30.39 15.18
C PHE A 129 -5.67 -29.00 15.15
N ARG A 130 -6.01 -28.43 16.31
CA ARG A 130 -6.57 -27.08 16.40
C ARG A 130 -6.36 -26.41 17.75
N THR A 131 -6.29 -27.16 18.84
CA THR A 131 -6.38 -26.67 20.23
C THR A 131 -5.05 -26.84 20.98
N ILE A 132 -4.95 -26.24 22.17
CA ILE A 132 -3.81 -26.47 23.07
C ILE A 132 -3.78 -27.92 23.55
N GLU A 133 -4.95 -28.51 23.77
CA GLU A 133 -5.12 -29.89 24.18
C GLU A 133 -4.60 -30.86 23.12
N ASP A 134 -4.82 -30.56 21.83
CA ASP A 134 -4.22 -31.34 20.74
C ASP A 134 -2.68 -31.29 20.79
N CYS A 135 -2.09 -30.10 21.00
CA CYS A 135 -0.64 -29.94 21.16
C CYS A 135 -0.10 -30.80 22.32
N GLN A 136 -0.75 -30.72 23.48
CA GLN A 136 -0.34 -31.46 24.68
C GLN A 136 -0.47 -32.97 24.47
N ALA A 137 -1.52 -33.42 23.78
CA ALA A 137 -1.69 -34.82 23.41
C ALA A 137 -0.54 -35.29 22.51
N PHE A 138 -0.12 -34.48 21.53
CA PHE A 138 0.98 -34.84 20.63
C PHE A 138 2.31 -34.95 21.35
N ILE A 139 2.63 -33.98 22.21
CA ILE A 139 3.85 -34.01 23.05
C ILE A 139 3.86 -35.27 23.91
N SER A 140 2.74 -35.56 24.60
CA SER A 140 2.61 -36.75 25.45
C SER A 140 2.72 -38.06 24.68
N MET A 141 2.27 -38.10 23.43
CA MET A 141 2.39 -39.28 22.56
C MET A 141 3.81 -39.45 22.03
N ALA A 142 4.49 -38.36 21.67
CA ALA A 142 5.88 -38.40 21.19
C ALA A 142 6.86 -38.93 22.26
N GLU A 143 6.57 -38.71 23.55
CA GLU A 143 7.37 -39.31 24.64
C GLU A 143 7.30 -40.84 24.70
N ARG A 144 6.21 -41.44 24.20
CA ARG A 144 5.91 -42.88 24.37
C ARG A 144 6.02 -43.67 23.07
N TYR A 145 5.83 -43.02 21.95
CA TYR A 145 5.71 -43.64 20.64
C TYR A 145 6.67 -43.00 19.65
N GLN A 146 6.91 -43.68 18.53
CA GLN A 146 7.95 -43.27 17.58
C GLN A 146 7.40 -42.93 16.20
N LYS A 147 6.21 -43.43 15.81
CA LYS A 147 5.72 -43.26 14.44
C LYS A 147 4.47 -42.41 14.37
N ALA A 148 4.52 -41.35 13.57
CA ALA A 148 3.37 -40.50 13.30
C ALA A 148 2.99 -40.50 11.81
N ALA A 149 1.69 -40.42 11.55
CA ALA A 149 1.16 -40.19 10.21
C ALA A 149 0.29 -38.93 10.20
N VAL A 150 0.58 -37.99 9.31
CA VAL A 150 -0.21 -36.77 9.14
C VAL A 150 -1.00 -36.88 7.84
N ILE A 151 -2.32 -36.91 7.94
CA ILE A 151 -3.22 -36.96 6.78
C ILE A 151 -3.55 -35.53 6.37
N GLY A 152 -3.06 -35.13 5.20
CA GLY A 152 -3.21 -33.79 4.62
C GLY A 152 -1.88 -33.05 4.54
N ALA A 153 -1.48 -32.64 3.33
CA ALA A 153 -0.28 -31.84 3.09
C ALA A 153 -0.59 -30.35 2.84
N GLY A 154 -1.55 -29.81 3.62
CA GLY A 154 -1.81 -28.38 3.71
C GLY A 154 -0.94 -27.72 4.79
N LEU A 155 -1.04 -26.39 4.96
CA LEU A 155 -0.17 -25.61 5.85
C LEU A 155 -0.07 -26.22 7.25
N LEU A 156 -1.24 -26.41 7.88
CA LEU A 156 -1.37 -26.96 9.21
C LEU A 156 -0.81 -28.39 9.34
N GLY A 157 -0.99 -29.21 8.30
CA GLY A 157 -0.47 -30.57 8.26
C GLY A 157 1.06 -30.62 8.15
N LEU A 158 1.63 -29.77 7.29
CA LEU A 158 3.08 -29.66 7.15
C LEU A 158 3.74 -29.12 8.42
N GLU A 159 3.14 -28.10 9.03
CA GLU A 159 3.61 -27.56 10.32
C GLU A 159 3.51 -28.59 11.45
N ALA A 160 2.41 -29.34 11.55
CA ALA A 160 2.28 -30.42 12.52
C ALA A 160 3.32 -31.52 12.28
N ALA A 161 3.58 -31.88 11.01
CA ALA A 161 4.57 -32.89 10.66
C ALA A 161 5.99 -32.47 11.07
N VAL A 162 6.35 -31.21 10.84
CA VAL A 162 7.64 -30.64 11.26
C VAL A 162 7.74 -30.63 12.79
N GLY A 163 6.69 -30.22 13.50
CA GLY A 163 6.65 -30.25 14.96
C GLY A 163 6.82 -31.67 15.54
N LEU A 164 6.09 -32.65 15.01
CA LEU A 164 6.22 -34.06 15.43
C LEU A 164 7.61 -34.62 15.12
N ARG A 165 8.22 -34.21 14.00
CA ARG A 165 9.60 -34.59 13.68
C ARG A 165 10.60 -33.98 14.65
N HIS A 166 10.39 -32.72 15.05
CA HIS A 166 11.20 -32.06 16.07
C HIS A 166 11.10 -32.78 17.44
N LEU A 167 9.92 -33.28 17.78
CA LEU A 167 9.69 -34.12 18.97
C LEU A 167 10.30 -35.54 18.87
N GLY A 168 11.01 -35.85 17.79
CA GLY A 168 11.75 -37.11 17.62
C GLY A 168 10.97 -38.23 16.94
N MET A 169 9.77 -37.99 16.43
CA MET A 169 8.99 -39.02 15.74
C MET A 169 9.46 -39.21 14.29
N ASP A 170 9.26 -40.41 13.75
CA ASP A 170 9.31 -40.73 12.33
C ASP A 170 7.95 -40.40 11.71
N VAL A 171 7.95 -39.39 10.84
CA VAL A 171 6.71 -38.77 10.34
C VAL A 171 6.48 -39.05 8.86
N SER A 172 5.33 -39.64 8.54
CA SER A 172 4.82 -39.78 7.17
C SER A 172 3.67 -38.80 6.90
N VAL A 173 3.84 -37.93 5.91
CA VAL A 173 2.78 -37.03 5.42
C VAL A 173 2.05 -37.71 4.27
N ILE A 174 0.76 -37.96 4.45
CA ILE A 174 -0.11 -38.62 3.49
C ILE A 174 -0.95 -37.57 2.78
N HIS A 175 -0.98 -37.61 1.46
CA HIS A 175 -1.82 -36.71 0.69
C HIS A 175 -2.41 -37.39 -0.54
N HIS A 176 -3.66 -37.08 -0.86
CA HIS A 176 -4.34 -37.68 -2.00
C HIS A 176 -3.92 -37.08 -3.35
N SER A 177 -3.31 -35.89 -3.35
CA SER A 177 -2.88 -35.18 -4.55
C SER A 177 -1.39 -35.42 -4.85
N PRO A 178 -0.94 -35.23 -6.11
CA PRO A 178 0.47 -35.37 -6.50
C PRO A 178 1.36 -34.20 -6.03
N SER A 179 0.80 -33.18 -5.41
CA SER A 179 1.51 -32.01 -4.91
C SER A 179 0.96 -31.53 -3.57
N ILE A 180 1.85 -31.00 -2.74
CA ILE A 180 1.52 -30.42 -1.43
C ILE A 180 1.11 -28.96 -1.61
N MET A 181 0.33 -28.42 -0.67
CA MET A 181 -0.10 -27.01 -0.71
C MET A 181 -0.75 -26.58 -2.04
N GLN A 182 -1.47 -27.47 -2.72
CA GLN A 182 -1.97 -27.24 -4.08
C GLN A 182 -3.00 -26.10 -4.20
N LYS A 183 -3.50 -25.57 -3.08
CA LYS A 183 -4.35 -24.37 -3.06
C LYS A 183 -3.55 -23.06 -3.06
N GLN A 184 -2.27 -23.11 -2.68
CA GLN A 184 -1.41 -21.94 -2.53
C GLN A 184 -0.19 -21.96 -3.45
N LEU A 185 0.28 -23.14 -3.85
CA LEU A 185 1.50 -23.35 -4.61
C LEU A 185 1.21 -24.05 -5.93
N ASP A 186 2.01 -23.71 -6.93
CA ASP A 186 2.08 -24.48 -8.16
C ASP A 186 3.04 -25.68 -8.01
N GLN A 187 3.15 -26.48 -9.05
CA GLN A 187 3.95 -27.71 -9.02
C GLN A 187 5.44 -27.45 -8.69
N THR A 188 6.01 -26.34 -9.18
CA THR A 188 7.42 -26.01 -8.96
C THR A 188 7.67 -25.62 -7.51
N ALA A 189 6.92 -24.65 -6.99
CA ALA A 189 7.03 -24.24 -5.59
C ALA A 189 6.70 -25.38 -4.62
N SER A 190 5.72 -26.22 -4.96
CA SER A 190 5.38 -27.41 -4.17
C SER A 190 6.54 -28.41 -4.10
N ARG A 191 7.27 -28.65 -5.19
CA ARG A 191 8.41 -29.58 -5.20
C ARG A 191 9.60 -29.02 -4.41
N LEU A 192 9.89 -27.73 -4.55
CA LEU A 192 10.93 -27.06 -3.75
C LEU A 192 10.64 -27.20 -2.26
N LEU A 193 9.41 -26.90 -1.84
CA LEU A 193 8.97 -27.07 -0.46
C LEU A 193 9.09 -28.53 0.00
N GLN A 194 8.60 -29.48 -0.82
CA GLN A 194 8.68 -30.90 -0.50
C GLN A 194 10.13 -31.35 -0.28
N SER A 195 11.06 -31.00 -1.19
CA SER A 195 12.46 -31.41 -1.10
C SER A 195 13.19 -30.81 0.11
N GLU A 196 12.84 -29.59 0.53
CA GLU A 196 13.36 -29.01 1.78
C GLU A 196 12.84 -29.76 3.02
N LEU A 197 11.56 -30.16 3.00
CA LEU A 197 10.93 -30.88 4.10
C LEU A 197 11.41 -32.35 4.19
N GLU A 198 11.66 -32.99 3.06
CA GLU A 198 12.29 -34.32 2.99
C GLU A 198 13.71 -34.28 3.56
N ARG A 199 14.48 -33.22 3.27
CA ARG A 199 15.80 -33.00 3.88
C ARG A 199 15.74 -32.83 5.40
N LYS A 200 14.61 -32.40 5.94
CA LYS A 200 14.35 -32.33 7.39
C LYS A 200 13.83 -33.65 7.97
N GLY A 201 13.78 -34.72 7.17
CA GLY A 201 13.46 -36.08 7.60
C GLY A 201 11.97 -36.43 7.56
N LEU A 202 11.14 -35.65 6.85
CA LEU A 202 9.76 -36.03 6.59
C LEU A 202 9.68 -37.00 5.40
N THR A 203 8.77 -37.97 5.47
CA THR A 203 8.45 -38.87 4.35
C THR A 203 7.13 -38.46 3.73
N PHE A 204 7.06 -38.27 2.40
CA PHE A 204 5.82 -37.96 1.71
C PHE A 204 5.24 -39.19 1.00
N LEU A 205 3.96 -39.44 1.25
CA LEU A 205 3.15 -40.48 0.63
C LEU A 205 2.03 -39.79 -0.16
N LEU A 206 2.40 -39.29 -1.35
CA LEU A 206 1.49 -38.59 -2.27
C LEU A 206 0.67 -39.60 -3.07
N GLU A 207 -0.45 -39.12 -3.63
CA GLU A 207 -1.42 -39.96 -4.37
C GLU A 207 -1.90 -41.18 -3.57
N LYS A 208 -2.02 -41.01 -2.24
CA LYS A 208 -2.49 -42.05 -1.31
C LYS A 208 -3.85 -41.69 -0.72
N ASP A 209 -4.85 -42.48 -1.10
CA ASP A 209 -6.17 -42.42 -0.49
C ASP A 209 -6.25 -43.34 0.74
N THR A 210 -6.54 -42.75 1.90
CA THR A 210 -6.75 -43.51 3.14
C THR A 210 -8.08 -44.26 3.09
N ALA A 211 -8.06 -45.58 3.33
CA ALA A 211 -9.25 -46.42 3.40
C ALA A 211 -9.76 -46.59 4.83
N SER A 212 -8.86 -46.83 5.80
CA SER A 212 -9.20 -47.08 7.20
C SER A 212 -7.99 -46.94 8.12
N ILE A 213 -8.24 -46.63 9.38
CA ILE A 213 -7.25 -46.68 10.46
C ILE A 213 -7.24 -48.08 11.08
N THR A 214 -6.07 -48.73 11.12
CA THR A 214 -5.90 -50.09 11.65
C THR A 214 -5.69 -50.09 13.17
N GLY A 215 -5.70 -51.27 13.77
CA GLY A 215 -5.56 -51.46 15.22
C GLY A 215 -6.88 -51.82 15.92
N GLY A 216 -6.77 -52.17 17.21
CA GLY A 216 -7.90 -52.52 18.09
C GLY A 216 -8.59 -51.28 18.65
N SER A 217 -8.50 -51.07 19.96
CA SER A 217 -8.96 -49.82 20.61
C SER A 217 -8.05 -48.62 20.30
N ARG A 218 -6.77 -48.89 20.03
CA ARG A 218 -5.75 -47.90 19.69
C ARG A 218 -5.29 -48.09 18.24
N ALA A 219 -4.98 -47.00 17.56
CA ALA A 219 -4.41 -47.01 16.23
C ALA A 219 -2.99 -47.62 16.21
N ASP A 220 -2.72 -48.47 15.22
CA ASP A 220 -1.37 -49.03 14.96
C ASP A 220 -0.87 -48.78 13.52
N GLY A 221 -1.70 -48.16 12.69
CA GLY A 221 -1.39 -47.92 11.29
C GLY A 221 -2.54 -47.42 10.44
N ILE A 222 -2.26 -47.29 9.14
CA ILE A 222 -3.18 -46.82 8.12
C ILE A 222 -3.16 -47.82 6.96
N ARG A 223 -4.35 -48.16 6.46
CA ARG A 223 -4.54 -48.90 5.22
C ARG A 223 -5.01 -47.97 4.12
N PHE A 224 -4.39 -48.04 2.95
CA PHE A 224 -4.73 -47.27 1.77
C PHE A 224 -5.66 -48.06 0.84
N ARG A 225 -6.34 -47.35 -0.07
CA ARG A 225 -7.27 -47.95 -1.04
C ARG A 225 -6.58 -48.81 -2.09
N ASP A 226 -5.30 -48.58 -2.37
CA ASP A 226 -4.48 -49.38 -3.28
C ASP A 226 -3.99 -50.69 -2.64
N GLY A 227 -4.39 -50.99 -1.40
CA GLY A 227 -4.01 -52.19 -0.66
C GLY A 227 -2.72 -52.06 0.15
N THR A 228 -1.96 -50.98 -0.02
CA THR A 228 -0.75 -50.73 0.77
C THR A 228 -1.08 -50.27 2.20
N SER A 229 -0.11 -50.33 3.12
CA SER A 229 -0.29 -49.87 4.50
C SER A 229 1.00 -49.35 5.13
N ILE A 230 0.86 -48.53 6.16
CA ILE A 230 1.97 -48.05 7.01
C ILE A 230 1.64 -48.24 8.49
N LYS A 231 2.67 -48.33 9.33
CA LYS A 231 2.53 -48.32 10.79
C LYS A 231 2.57 -46.90 11.32
N ALA A 232 1.70 -46.56 12.25
CA ALA A 232 1.64 -45.26 12.92
C ALA A 232 0.95 -45.40 14.27
N ASP A 233 1.56 -44.83 15.31
CA ASP A 233 1.05 -44.83 16.68
C ASP A 233 0.24 -43.56 16.99
N LEU A 234 0.54 -42.48 16.25
CA LEU A 234 -0.16 -41.19 16.27
C LEU A 234 -0.60 -40.85 14.85
N ILE A 235 -1.88 -40.54 14.67
CA ILE A 235 -2.47 -40.18 13.39
C ILE A 235 -3.14 -38.82 13.54
N VAL A 236 -2.65 -37.84 12.78
CA VAL A 236 -3.13 -36.46 12.83
C VAL A 236 -3.88 -36.14 11.55
N MET A 237 -5.16 -35.79 11.65
CA MET A 237 -6.00 -35.41 10.52
C MET A 237 -6.04 -33.88 10.33
N THR A 238 -5.52 -33.42 9.20
CA THR A 238 -5.47 -32.01 8.81
C THR A 238 -6.15 -31.78 7.45
N ALA A 239 -7.27 -32.46 7.20
CA ALA A 239 -8.05 -32.40 5.96
C ALA A 239 -8.90 -31.12 5.80
N GLY A 240 -8.43 -29.99 6.36
CA GLY A 240 -9.15 -28.72 6.44
C GLY A 240 -9.97 -28.56 7.72
N VAL A 241 -10.70 -27.44 7.79
CA VAL A 241 -11.57 -27.09 8.92
C VAL A 241 -13.00 -26.84 8.43
N ARG A 242 -13.97 -26.99 9.34
CA ARG A 242 -15.38 -26.72 9.09
C ARG A 242 -15.91 -25.67 10.07
N PRO A 243 -16.58 -24.60 9.59
CA PRO A 243 -17.24 -23.63 10.45
C PRO A 243 -18.20 -24.25 11.47
N ASN A 244 -18.17 -23.75 12.70
CA ASN A 244 -19.02 -24.23 13.79
C ASN A 244 -20.38 -23.52 13.76
N ILE A 245 -21.30 -24.04 12.94
CA ILE A 245 -22.63 -23.47 12.69
C ILE A 245 -23.79 -24.26 13.31
N GLN A 246 -23.50 -25.16 14.26
CA GLN A 246 -24.50 -26.07 14.84
C GLN A 246 -25.67 -25.32 15.51
N LEU A 247 -25.43 -24.10 16.01
CA LEU A 247 -26.45 -23.23 16.60
C LEU A 247 -27.43 -22.63 15.58
N ALA A 248 -27.10 -22.65 14.27
CA ALA A 248 -27.89 -21.98 13.25
C ALA A 248 -29.31 -22.54 13.13
N ALA A 249 -29.42 -23.87 13.01
CA ALA A 249 -30.69 -24.53 12.78
C ALA A 249 -31.66 -24.35 13.96
N SER A 250 -31.19 -24.54 15.19
CA SER A 250 -32.02 -24.41 16.40
C SER A 250 -32.39 -22.95 16.71
N ALA A 251 -31.55 -21.99 16.30
CA ALA A 251 -31.81 -20.56 16.47
C ALA A 251 -32.56 -19.91 15.29
N GLY A 252 -32.84 -20.68 14.22
CA GLY A 252 -33.44 -20.17 12.99
C GLY A 252 -32.57 -19.13 12.26
N ILE A 253 -31.25 -19.17 12.42
CA ILE A 253 -30.29 -18.29 11.75
C ILE A 253 -29.92 -18.89 10.40
N ALA A 254 -29.96 -18.10 9.33
CA ALA A 254 -29.56 -18.54 8.00
C ALA A 254 -28.07 -18.93 7.97
N ALA A 255 -27.78 -20.12 7.49
CA ALA A 255 -26.43 -20.64 7.36
C ALA A 255 -26.30 -21.53 6.12
N ASN A 256 -25.10 -21.60 5.57
CA ASN A 256 -24.72 -22.49 4.49
C ASN A 256 -23.39 -23.17 4.83
N ARG A 257 -22.25 -22.63 4.38
CA ARG A 257 -20.92 -23.02 4.84
C ARG A 257 -20.59 -22.37 6.17
N GLY A 258 -21.01 -21.12 6.36
CA GLY A 258 -20.95 -20.36 7.61
C GLY A 258 -22.32 -19.74 7.96
N PHE A 259 -22.38 -18.98 9.06
CA PHE A 259 -23.49 -18.07 9.33
C PHE A 259 -23.50 -16.99 8.25
N ILE A 260 -24.59 -16.89 7.49
CA ILE A 260 -24.68 -15.92 6.40
C ILE A 260 -24.79 -14.52 6.99
N VAL A 261 -23.88 -13.63 6.60
CA VAL A 261 -23.84 -12.23 7.07
C VAL A 261 -23.82 -11.21 5.94
N ASN A 262 -24.39 -10.04 6.22
CA ASN A 262 -24.30 -8.86 5.34
C ASN A 262 -22.97 -8.11 5.53
N GLN A 263 -22.78 -6.99 4.82
CA GLN A 263 -21.58 -6.16 4.91
C GLN A 263 -21.30 -5.59 6.30
N PHE A 264 -22.28 -5.57 7.21
CA PHE A 264 -22.11 -5.11 8.60
C PHE A 264 -21.97 -6.27 9.60
N MET A 265 -21.67 -7.47 9.08
CA MET A 265 -21.53 -8.71 9.86
C MET A 265 -22.81 -9.13 10.60
N GLN A 266 -23.98 -8.63 10.16
CA GLN A 266 -25.28 -9.00 10.71
C GLN A 266 -25.79 -10.28 10.09
N THR A 267 -26.33 -11.17 10.92
CA THR A 267 -27.02 -12.38 10.45
C THR A 267 -28.46 -12.07 10.02
N SER A 268 -29.20 -13.10 9.60
CA SER A 268 -30.65 -13.00 9.33
C SER A 268 -31.51 -12.65 10.55
N LYS A 269 -30.96 -12.69 11.77
CA LYS A 269 -31.69 -12.43 13.01
C LYS A 269 -31.29 -11.08 13.61
N PRO A 270 -32.26 -10.28 14.09
CA PRO A 270 -31.97 -8.98 14.66
C PRO A 270 -31.08 -9.13 15.89
N ASN A 271 -30.14 -8.20 16.05
CA ASN A 271 -29.19 -8.17 17.17
C ASN A 271 -28.24 -9.39 17.27
N VAL A 272 -28.21 -10.26 16.26
CA VAL A 272 -27.28 -11.40 16.17
C VAL A 272 -26.32 -11.18 15.01
N TYR A 273 -25.02 -11.25 15.31
CA TYR A 273 -23.91 -10.97 14.40
C TYR A 273 -22.98 -12.18 14.36
N ALA A 274 -22.16 -12.30 13.32
CA ALA A 274 -21.12 -13.34 13.26
C ALA A 274 -19.81 -12.79 12.67
N VAL A 275 -18.68 -13.18 13.27
CA VAL A 275 -17.33 -12.79 12.82
C VAL A 275 -16.38 -13.97 12.92
N GLY A 276 -15.32 -13.96 12.11
CA GLY A 276 -14.32 -15.04 12.12
C GLY A 276 -14.64 -16.14 11.11
N GLU A 277 -14.03 -17.31 11.31
CA GLU A 277 -14.16 -18.46 10.41
C GLU A 277 -15.58 -19.02 10.35
N CYS A 278 -16.44 -18.67 11.32
CA CYS A 278 -17.85 -19.06 11.30
C CYS A 278 -18.73 -18.19 10.42
N ALA A 279 -18.24 -17.04 9.93
CA ALA A 279 -19.01 -16.10 9.13
C ALA A 279 -18.85 -16.36 7.62
N GLU A 280 -19.98 -16.34 6.90
CA GLU A 280 -20.05 -16.41 5.44
C GLU A 280 -20.53 -15.07 4.87
N HIS A 281 -19.62 -14.36 4.21
CA HIS A 281 -19.91 -13.06 3.59
C HIS A 281 -19.81 -13.18 2.06
N ASN A 282 -20.87 -12.83 1.34
CA ASN A 282 -20.96 -12.96 -0.13
C ASN A 282 -20.54 -14.35 -0.64
N GLY A 283 -20.96 -15.41 0.07
CA GLY A 283 -20.59 -16.79 -0.25
C GLY A 283 -19.13 -17.13 0.01
N MET A 284 -18.38 -16.34 0.78
CA MET A 284 -17.00 -16.62 1.15
C MET A 284 -16.86 -16.84 2.65
N VAL A 285 -16.13 -17.89 3.02
CA VAL A 285 -15.69 -18.14 4.40
C VAL A 285 -14.16 -18.05 4.42
N TYR A 286 -13.63 -17.21 5.31
CA TYR A 286 -12.19 -16.98 5.42
C TYR A 286 -11.56 -17.83 6.51
N GLY A 287 -10.42 -18.45 6.20
CA GLY A 287 -9.56 -19.18 7.15
C GLY A 287 -8.25 -18.46 7.45
N LEU A 288 -8.23 -17.12 7.30
CA LEU A 288 -7.03 -16.28 7.43
C LEU A 288 -7.29 -15.15 8.40
N VAL A 289 -6.34 -14.89 9.32
CA VAL A 289 -6.51 -13.94 10.43
C VAL A 289 -6.81 -12.50 10.00
N ALA A 290 -6.16 -12.00 8.94
CA ALA A 290 -6.35 -10.64 8.45
C ALA A 290 -7.82 -10.35 8.08
N PRO A 291 -8.47 -11.17 7.22
CA PRO A 291 -9.91 -11.06 6.99
C PRO A 291 -10.76 -11.09 8.27
N LEU A 292 -10.44 -11.95 9.23
CA LEU A 292 -11.23 -12.08 10.46
C LEU A 292 -11.14 -10.82 11.33
N TYR A 293 -9.98 -10.16 11.35
CA TYR A 293 -9.78 -8.92 12.10
C TYR A 293 -10.47 -7.74 11.41
N GLU A 294 -10.45 -7.69 10.08
CA GLU A 294 -11.22 -6.72 9.30
C GLU A 294 -12.73 -6.84 9.57
N GLN A 295 -13.27 -8.07 9.58
CA GLN A 295 -14.65 -8.35 9.98
C GLN A 295 -14.95 -7.84 11.40
N GLY A 296 -14.07 -8.13 12.36
CA GLY A 296 -14.20 -7.66 13.74
C GLY A 296 -14.22 -6.14 13.87
N LYS A 297 -13.37 -5.43 13.10
CA LYS A 297 -13.30 -3.97 13.05
C LYS A 297 -14.58 -3.36 12.47
N VAL A 298 -15.06 -3.89 11.35
CA VAL A 298 -16.31 -3.45 10.72
C VAL A 298 -17.49 -3.64 11.68
N LEU A 299 -17.59 -4.81 12.32
CA LEU A 299 -18.66 -5.06 13.28
C LEU A 299 -18.59 -4.10 14.46
N ALA A 300 -17.39 -3.85 15.01
CA ALA A 300 -17.19 -2.93 16.12
C ALA A 300 -17.68 -1.51 15.79
N GLN A 301 -17.32 -0.99 14.61
CA GLN A 301 -17.79 0.32 14.14
C GLN A 301 -19.31 0.36 14.04
N HIS A 302 -19.91 -0.65 13.41
CA HIS A 302 -21.36 -0.74 13.20
C HIS A 302 -22.14 -0.76 14.52
N ILE A 303 -21.78 -1.64 15.46
CA ILE A 303 -22.55 -1.77 16.72
C ILE A 303 -22.34 -0.59 17.66
N CYS A 304 -21.22 0.12 17.51
CA CYS A 304 -20.92 1.34 18.27
C CYS A 304 -21.51 2.61 17.64
N GLY A 305 -22.09 2.52 16.43
CA GLY A 305 -22.61 3.69 15.72
C GLY A 305 -21.52 4.61 15.15
N ALA A 306 -20.30 4.12 15.00
CA ALA A 306 -19.22 4.85 14.33
C ALA A 306 -19.40 4.79 12.79
N PRO A 307 -18.84 5.75 12.03
CA PRO A 307 -18.83 5.68 10.57
C PRO A 307 -18.25 4.34 10.08
N CYS A 308 -19.00 3.65 9.23
CA CYS A 308 -18.67 2.31 8.75
C CYS A 308 -19.11 2.14 7.30
N GLU A 309 -18.16 1.84 6.40
CA GLU A 309 -18.46 1.57 4.99
C GLU A 309 -18.97 0.15 4.72
N GLY A 310 -18.90 -0.72 5.74
CA GLY A 310 -19.16 -2.15 5.61
C GLY A 310 -17.95 -2.93 5.06
N TYR A 311 -17.95 -4.24 5.33
CA TYR A 311 -16.97 -5.19 4.87
C TYR A 311 -17.24 -5.55 3.41
N ARG A 312 -16.24 -5.36 2.55
CA ARG A 312 -16.34 -5.63 1.10
C ARG A 312 -15.73 -6.98 0.68
N GLY A 313 -15.22 -7.74 1.64
CA GLY A 313 -14.36 -8.90 1.40
C GLY A 313 -12.88 -8.53 1.38
N SER A 314 -12.03 -9.50 1.68
CA SER A 314 -10.57 -9.35 1.72
C SER A 314 -9.92 -10.16 0.61
N ALA A 315 -8.78 -9.69 0.09
CA ALA A 315 -7.95 -10.51 -0.78
C ALA A 315 -7.34 -11.69 -0.02
N GLN A 316 -7.24 -12.83 -0.69
CA GLN A 316 -6.60 -14.01 -0.13
C GLN A 316 -5.09 -13.89 -0.35
N SER A 317 -4.39 -13.48 0.70
CA SER A 317 -2.93 -13.51 0.79
C SER A 317 -2.53 -14.41 1.95
N ALA A 318 -1.67 -15.39 1.68
CA ALA A 318 -1.18 -16.32 2.66
C ALA A 318 0.34 -16.22 2.77
N ALA A 319 0.83 -15.81 3.94
CA ALA A 319 2.21 -16.05 4.34
C ALA A 319 2.29 -17.44 4.97
N LEU A 320 3.09 -18.31 4.39
CA LEU A 320 3.25 -19.71 4.75
C LEU A 320 4.67 -19.87 5.29
N LYS A 321 4.82 -19.95 6.61
CA LYS A 321 6.10 -20.19 7.25
C LYS A 321 6.19 -21.65 7.66
N ILE A 322 6.82 -22.46 6.83
CA ILE A 322 6.94 -23.89 7.10
C ILE A 322 8.42 -24.20 7.29
N ALA A 323 8.81 -24.61 8.50
CA ALA A 323 10.17 -25.03 8.84
C ALA A 323 11.28 -23.99 8.53
N GLY A 324 10.97 -22.70 8.70
CA GLY A 324 11.88 -21.60 8.41
C GLY A 324 11.98 -21.22 6.93
N ILE A 325 11.14 -21.80 6.07
CA ILE A 325 11.09 -21.48 4.64
C ILE A 325 10.04 -20.39 4.44
N ASP A 326 10.47 -19.26 3.88
CA ASP A 326 9.57 -18.16 3.54
C ASP A 326 8.86 -18.46 2.22
N VAL A 327 7.54 -18.68 2.33
CA VAL A 327 6.68 -18.87 1.17
C VAL A 327 5.50 -17.93 1.28
N TRP A 328 5.14 -17.27 0.18
CA TRP A 328 4.03 -16.34 0.13
C TRP A 328 3.27 -16.50 -1.17
N SER A 329 1.93 -16.49 -1.09
CA SER A 329 1.11 -16.41 -2.29
C SER A 329 -0.13 -15.54 -2.10
N ALA A 330 -0.60 -14.99 -3.21
CA ALA A 330 -1.82 -14.20 -3.26
C ALA A 330 -2.53 -14.35 -4.61
N GLY A 331 -3.86 -14.28 -4.61
CA GLY A 331 -4.67 -14.37 -5.83
C GLY A 331 -4.68 -15.76 -6.48
N LYS A 332 -4.77 -15.81 -7.81
CA LYS A 332 -4.79 -17.04 -8.61
C LYS A 332 -3.41 -17.74 -8.56
N VAL A 333 -3.41 -19.04 -8.28
CA VAL A 333 -2.19 -19.87 -8.23
C VAL A 333 -1.97 -20.62 -9.55
N HIS A 334 -3.06 -21.15 -10.10
CA HIS A 334 -3.07 -21.99 -11.30
C HIS A 334 -3.37 -21.16 -12.54
N GLU A 335 -2.71 -21.54 -13.64
CA GLU A 335 -2.92 -20.94 -14.95
C GLU A 335 -4.19 -21.52 -15.59
N ASP A 336 -4.98 -20.65 -16.23
CA ASP A 336 -6.10 -20.98 -17.10
C ASP A 336 -5.90 -20.38 -18.50
N ALA A 337 -6.80 -20.69 -19.44
CA ALA A 337 -6.70 -20.27 -20.85
C ALA A 337 -6.67 -18.74 -21.05
N GLY A 338 -7.13 -17.95 -20.07
CA GLY A 338 -7.13 -16.48 -20.10
C GLY A 338 -5.93 -15.86 -19.38
N THR A 339 -5.06 -16.66 -18.77
CA THR A 339 -3.92 -16.17 -17.99
C THR A 339 -2.58 -16.37 -18.71
N THR A 340 -1.65 -15.44 -18.49
CA THR A 340 -0.24 -15.59 -18.83
C THR A 340 0.59 -15.53 -17.56
N SER A 341 1.79 -16.11 -17.55
CA SER A 341 2.67 -16.03 -16.37
C SER A 341 4.10 -15.74 -16.75
N ILE A 342 4.81 -15.06 -15.85
CA ILE A 342 6.26 -14.94 -15.90
C ILE A 342 6.82 -15.63 -14.65
N LYS A 343 7.86 -16.43 -14.85
CA LYS A 343 8.49 -17.27 -13.83
C LYS A 343 9.99 -16.98 -13.79
N LEU A 344 10.52 -16.82 -12.59
CA LEU A 344 11.95 -16.75 -12.31
C LEU A 344 12.28 -17.86 -11.32
N HIS A 345 13.25 -18.69 -11.66
CA HIS A 345 13.69 -19.81 -10.83
C HIS A 345 15.21 -19.76 -10.73
N ASP A 346 15.72 -19.55 -9.53
CA ASP A 346 17.14 -19.59 -9.21
C ASP A 346 17.39 -20.77 -8.27
N GLU A 347 17.91 -21.86 -8.82
CA GLU A 347 18.20 -23.09 -8.08
C GLU A 347 19.37 -22.91 -7.10
N HIS A 348 20.31 -22.01 -7.39
CA HIS A 348 21.45 -21.76 -6.52
C HIS A 348 21.05 -20.96 -5.28
N ALA A 349 20.22 -19.93 -5.48
CA ALA A 349 19.64 -19.14 -4.39
C ALA A 349 18.45 -19.84 -3.70
N GLY A 350 17.95 -20.97 -4.23
CA GLY A 350 16.76 -21.66 -3.74
C GLY A 350 15.48 -20.82 -3.83
N CYS A 351 15.41 -19.92 -4.82
CA CYS A 351 14.35 -18.92 -4.95
C CYS A 351 13.46 -19.19 -6.17
N TYR A 352 12.15 -19.03 -6.00
CA TYR A 352 11.18 -19.11 -7.10
C TYR A 352 10.16 -17.98 -6.99
N LYS A 353 9.97 -17.25 -8.09
CA LYS A 353 8.98 -16.19 -8.22
C LYS A 353 8.10 -16.49 -9.43
N LYS A 354 6.79 -16.46 -9.25
CA LYS A 354 5.80 -16.54 -10.33
C LYS A 354 4.80 -15.43 -10.17
N VAL A 355 4.54 -14.71 -11.26
CA VAL A 355 3.48 -13.72 -11.34
C VAL A 355 2.56 -14.10 -12.49
N LEU A 356 1.26 -14.20 -12.21
CA LEU A 356 0.20 -14.46 -13.18
C LEU A 356 -0.49 -13.14 -13.54
N PHE A 357 -0.85 -13.05 -14.83
CA PHE A 357 -1.53 -11.91 -15.41
C PHE A 357 -2.80 -12.35 -16.13
N GLU A 358 -3.84 -11.54 -16.05
CA GLU A 358 -5.11 -11.68 -16.77
C GLU A 358 -5.48 -10.29 -17.31
N ASN A 359 -5.62 -10.15 -18.63
CA ASN A 359 -5.84 -8.84 -19.30
C ASN A 359 -4.85 -7.75 -18.85
N ASP A 360 -3.55 -8.08 -18.86
CA ASP A 360 -2.44 -7.19 -18.47
C ASP A 360 -2.47 -6.66 -17.02
N LYS A 361 -3.30 -7.25 -16.16
CA LYS A 361 -3.37 -6.98 -14.71
C LYS A 361 -2.84 -8.17 -13.92
N LEU A 362 -2.28 -7.92 -12.73
CA LEU A 362 -1.91 -9.01 -11.83
C LEU A 362 -3.16 -9.81 -11.43
N ALA A 363 -3.07 -11.12 -11.61
CA ALA A 363 -4.10 -12.07 -11.22
C ALA A 363 -3.66 -12.93 -10.02
N GLY A 364 -2.35 -13.15 -9.85
CA GLY A 364 -1.82 -13.84 -8.69
C GLY A 364 -0.31 -13.95 -8.67
N VAL A 365 0.23 -14.35 -7.52
CA VAL A 365 1.66 -14.32 -7.22
C VAL A 365 2.04 -15.48 -6.33
N ILE A 366 3.21 -16.07 -6.58
CA ILE A 366 3.88 -17.05 -5.72
C ILE A 366 5.33 -16.60 -5.54
N LEU A 367 5.76 -16.46 -4.29
CA LEU A 367 7.13 -16.17 -3.88
C LEU A 367 7.61 -17.29 -2.96
N PHE A 368 8.77 -17.87 -3.26
CA PHE A 368 9.40 -18.93 -2.49
C PHE A 368 10.87 -18.56 -2.26
N GLY A 369 11.33 -18.68 -1.02
CA GLY A 369 12.67 -18.30 -0.59
C GLY A 369 12.77 -16.79 -0.36
N ASP A 370 12.67 -15.99 -1.43
CA ASP A 370 12.68 -14.53 -1.36
C ASP A 370 11.27 -13.94 -1.45
N THR A 371 10.75 -13.46 -0.32
CA THR A 371 9.40 -12.86 -0.21
C THR A 371 9.41 -11.34 -0.03
N ARG A 372 10.54 -10.65 -0.24
CA ARG A 372 10.66 -9.20 0.01
C ARG A 372 9.68 -8.37 -0.81
N ASP A 373 9.40 -8.78 -2.05
CA ASP A 373 8.47 -8.11 -2.97
C ASP A 373 6.98 -8.26 -2.62
N LYS A 374 6.62 -9.03 -1.59
CA LYS A 374 5.22 -9.41 -1.30
C LYS A 374 4.28 -8.22 -1.18
N GLN A 375 4.70 -7.13 -0.54
CA GLN A 375 3.86 -5.96 -0.31
C GLN A 375 3.57 -5.22 -1.62
N ARG A 376 4.63 -4.87 -2.35
CA ARG A 376 4.55 -4.21 -3.67
C ARG A 376 3.67 -4.98 -4.66
N LEU A 377 3.81 -6.31 -4.68
CA LEU A 377 3.03 -7.20 -5.54
C LEU A 377 1.58 -7.36 -5.07
N LEU A 378 1.34 -7.44 -3.76
CA LEU A 378 -0.01 -7.46 -3.19
C LEU A 378 -0.77 -6.16 -3.49
N ASP A 379 -0.13 -5.00 -3.34
CA ASP A 379 -0.76 -3.72 -3.62
C ASP A 379 -1.13 -3.58 -5.10
N SER A 380 -0.26 -4.09 -5.99
CA SER A 380 -0.53 -4.10 -7.42
C SER A 380 -1.66 -5.06 -7.79
N LEU A 381 -1.76 -6.20 -7.11
CA LEU A 381 -2.88 -7.15 -7.22
C LEU A 381 -4.21 -6.55 -6.71
N LEU A 382 -4.17 -5.88 -5.55
CA LEU A 382 -5.34 -5.26 -4.92
C LEU A 382 -5.89 -4.08 -5.74
N LYS A 383 -4.99 -3.23 -6.25
CA LYS A 383 -5.34 -2.03 -7.04
C LYS A 383 -5.65 -2.35 -8.50
N GLN A 384 -5.51 -3.61 -8.93
CA GLN A 384 -5.77 -4.05 -10.31
C GLN A 384 -5.04 -3.18 -11.35
N ARG A 385 -3.78 -2.83 -11.04
CA ARG A 385 -2.94 -1.95 -11.87
C ARG A 385 -2.69 -2.57 -13.24
N ASP A 386 -2.85 -1.79 -14.29
CA ASP A 386 -2.37 -2.15 -15.62
C ASP A 386 -0.84 -2.03 -15.64
N ILE A 387 -0.18 -3.13 -15.98
CA ILE A 387 1.28 -3.25 -15.95
C ILE A 387 1.86 -3.64 -17.31
N SER A 388 1.12 -3.38 -18.40
CA SER A 388 1.50 -3.67 -19.79
C SER A 388 2.96 -3.32 -20.13
N ILE A 389 3.48 -2.23 -19.55
CA ILE A 389 4.80 -1.65 -19.86
C ILE A 389 5.93 -2.17 -18.94
N VAL A 390 5.60 -2.79 -17.79
CA VAL A 390 6.57 -3.03 -16.69
C VAL A 390 6.71 -4.52 -16.33
N LYS A 391 6.08 -5.43 -17.09
CA LYS A 391 6.00 -6.87 -16.77
C LYS A 391 7.35 -7.53 -16.43
N LYS A 392 8.45 -7.14 -17.10
CA LYS A 392 9.79 -7.67 -16.82
C LYS A 392 10.43 -7.08 -15.55
N GLN A 393 10.31 -5.76 -15.35
CA GLN A 393 10.85 -5.05 -14.18
C GLN A 393 10.16 -5.46 -12.87
N LEU A 394 8.95 -6.02 -12.92
CA LEU A 394 8.26 -6.54 -11.73
C LEU A 394 8.94 -7.78 -11.12
N ILE A 395 9.77 -8.50 -11.88
CA ILE A 395 10.30 -9.83 -11.54
C ILE A 395 11.82 -9.83 -11.42
N GLU A 396 12.50 -8.90 -12.07
CA GLU A 396 13.92 -8.68 -11.83
C GLU A 396 14.15 -8.37 -10.34
N PRO A 397 15.16 -8.99 -9.72
CA PRO A 397 15.48 -8.71 -8.32
C PRO A 397 15.81 -7.23 -8.20
N ASP A 398 15.05 -6.51 -7.37
CA ASP A 398 15.39 -5.15 -7.02
C ASP A 398 16.77 -5.18 -6.35
N GLN A 399 17.79 -4.65 -7.05
CA GLN A 399 19.14 -4.52 -6.49
C GLN A 399 19.19 -3.40 -5.46
N SER A 400 18.16 -2.55 -5.39
CA SER A 400 17.94 -1.68 -4.25
C SER A 400 17.20 -2.48 -3.17
N GLY A 401 17.83 -2.66 -2.01
CA GLY A 401 17.15 -3.23 -0.84
C GLY A 401 15.92 -2.40 -0.47
N ILE A 402 15.11 -2.89 0.48
CA ILE A 402 13.97 -2.12 1.00
C ILE A 402 14.49 -0.79 1.56
N SER A 403 14.25 0.30 0.84
CA SER A 403 14.61 1.64 1.29
C SER A 403 13.51 2.14 2.22
N PHE A 404 13.74 1.96 3.52
CA PHE A 404 12.86 2.56 4.53
C PHE A 404 12.86 4.08 4.43
N ALA A 405 13.94 4.71 3.95
CA ALA A 405 14.01 6.16 3.73
C ALA A 405 12.93 6.67 2.75
N SER A 406 12.70 5.93 1.66
CA SER A 406 11.69 6.29 0.64
C SER A 406 10.31 5.67 0.91
N MET A 407 10.15 4.91 1.99
CA MET A 407 8.88 4.29 2.35
C MET A 407 7.97 5.30 3.06
N PRO A 408 6.74 5.56 2.56
CA PRO A 408 5.80 6.48 3.21
C PRO A 408 5.42 6.03 4.64
N PRO A 409 5.15 6.95 5.59
CA PRO A 409 4.69 6.60 6.94
C PRO A 409 3.36 5.83 6.96
N THR A 410 2.53 6.00 5.93
CA THR A 410 1.25 5.31 5.76
C THR A 410 1.41 3.88 5.22
N GLU A 411 2.60 3.49 4.77
CA GLU A 411 2.83 2.17 4.17
C GLU A 411 2.60 1.06 5.22
N PRO A 412 1.79 0.04 4.93
CA PRO A 412 1.52 -1.05 5.86
C PRO A 412 2.75 -1.97 6.02
N ILE A 413 3.23 -2.12 7.26
CA ILE A 413 4.28 -3.09 7.64
C ILE A 413 3.65 -4.41 8.10
N CYS A 414 2.57 -4.35 8.88
CA CYS A 414 1.83 -5.52 9.35
C CYS A 414 0.42 -5.55 8.78
N GLN A 415 0.19 -6.38 7.76
CA GLN A 415 -1.13 -6.48 7.10
C GLN A 415 -2.23 -6.98 8.03
N CYS A 416 -1.94 -7.98 8.87
CA CYS A 416 -2.96 -8.59 9.74
C CYS A 416 -3.51 -7.63 10.80
N ASN A 417 -2.66 -6.75 11.32
CA ASN A 417 -3.04 -5.77 12.35
C ASN A 417 -3.22 -4.37 11.79
N SER A 418 -3.04 -4.18 10.47
CA SER A 418 -3.04 -2.89 9.79
C SER A 418 -2.09 -1.87 10.42
N VAL A 419 -0.88 -2.31 10.80
CA VAL A 419 0.15 -1.42 11.40
C VAL A 419 1.03 -0.87 10.29
N THR A 420 1.16 0.44 10.22
CA THR A 420 1.98 1.15 9.24
C THR A 420 3.40 1.42 9.75
N LYS A 421 4.30 1.82 8.86
CA LYS A 421 5.66 2.27 9.20
C LYS A 421 5.61 3.38 10.26
N GLY A 422 4.81 4.42 10.01
CA GLY A 422 4.69 5.58 10.89
C GLY A 422 4.19 5.24 12.30
N LEU A 423 3.27 4.27 12.43
CA LEU A 423 2.81 3.81 13.75
C LEU A 423 3.92 3.10 14.55
N ILE A 424 4.82 2.39 13.86
CA ILE A 424 5.98 1.75 14.51
C ILE A 424 7.00 2.81 14.89
N GLU A 425 7.32 3.74 13.99
CA GLU A 425 8.25 4.84 14.25
C GLU A 425 7.78 5.69 15.44
N GLU A 426 6.51 6.10 15.45
CA GLU A 426 5.91 6.86 16.55
C GLU A 426 6.00 6.08 17.87
N ALA A 427 5.71 4.78 17.87
CA ALA A 427 5.78 3.95 19.07
C ALA A 427 7.21 3.83 19.60
N VAL A 428 8.19 3.63 18.71
CA VAL A 428 9.61 3.56 19.06
C VAL A 428 10.08 4.87 19.65
N HIS A 429 9.74 6.02 19.05
CA HIS A 429 10.14 7.34 19.55
C HIS A 429 9.48 7.73 20.86
N THR A 430 8.16 7.55 20.97
CA THR A 430 7.41 7.99 22.14
C THR A 430 7.64 7.12 23.37
N LYS A 431 8.01 5.84 23.19
CA LYS A 431 8.14 4.86 24.27
C LYS A 431 9.53 4.25 24.40
N GLY A 432 10.49 4.63 23.55
CA GLY A 432 11.86 4.12 23.57
C GLY A 432 11.95 2.62 23.29
N LEU A 433 11.15 2.10 22.37
CA LEU A 433 11.12 0.66 22.06
C LEU A 433 12.35 0.29 21.21
N THR A 434 13.09 -0.75 21.58
CA THR A 434 14.33 -1.16 20.89
C THR A 434 14.25 -2.57 20.31
N THR A 435 13.27 -3.36 20.73
CA THR A 435 13.14 -4.76 20.31
C THR A 435 11.82 -5.02 19.58
N VAL A 436 11.82 -6.05 18.74
CA VAL A 436 10.60 -6.53 18.06
C VAL A 436 9.51 -6.90 19.07
N GLU A 437 9.88 -7.46 20.22
CA GLU A 437 8.90 -7.89 21.22
C GLU A 437 8.22 -6.69 21.87
N GLU A 438 8.95 -5.61 22.13
CA GLU A 438 8.39 -4.34 22.60
C GLU A 438 7.47 -3.69 21.56
N VAL A 439 7.90 -3.65 20.30
CA VAL A 439 7.06 -3.18 19.18
C VAL A 439 5.80 -4.03 19.05
N LYS A 440 5.91 -5.35 19.19
CA LYS A 440 4.78 -6.29 19.16
C LYS A 440 3.81 -6.04 20.30
N GLN A 441 4.29 -5.85 21.53
CA GLN A 441 3.42 -5.55 22.68
C GLN A 441 2.68 -4.22 22.51
N CYS A 442 3.35 -3.20 21.97
CA CYS A 442 2.77 -1.87 21.79
C CYS A 442 1.82 -1.76 20.59
N THR A 443 2.26 -2.22 19.42
CA THR A 443 1.58 -1.99 18.12
C THR A 443 0.79 -3.21 17.62
N LYS A 444 1.04 -4.40 18.20
CA LYS A 444 0.59 -5.71 17.70
C LYS A 444 1.25 -6.16 16.39
N ALA A 445 2.18 -5.39 15.79
CA ALA A 445 2.98 -5.88 14.67
C ALA A 445 3.72 -7.17 15.07
N SER A 446 3.78 -8.14 14.17
CA SER A 446 4.36 -9.48 14.41
C SER A 446 3.63 -10.35 15.44
N GLY A 447 2.54 -9.87 16.06
CA GLY A 447 1.80 -10.60 17.10
C GLY A 447 0.79 -11.64 16.62
N SER A 448 0.39 -11.61 15.34
CA SER A 448 -0.62 -12.52 14.78
C SER A 448 0.00 -13.61 13.91
N CYS A 449 0.23 -13.39 12.61
CA CYS A 449 0.85 -14.38 11.73
C CYS A 449 2.39 -14.39 11.77
N GLY A 450 3.03 -13.39 12.41
CA GLY A 450 4.49 -13.25 12.46
C GLY A 450 5.17 -12.95 11.10
N GLY A 451 4.41 -12.75 10.02
CA GLY A 451 4.94 -12.57 8.66
C GLY A 451 5.70 -11.26 8.42
N CYS A 452 5.47 -10.24 9.25
CA CYS A 452 6.16 -8.94 9.17
C CYS A 452 7.40 -8.84 10.08
N LYS A 453 7.72 -9.87 10.87
CA LYS A 453 8.84 -9.82 11.85
C LYS A 453 10.18 -9.38 11.23
N PRO A 454 10.65 -9.97 10.11
CA PRO A 454 11.92 -9.53 9.50
C PRO A 454 11.90 -8.06 9.08
N LEU A 455 10.77 -7.60 8.54
CA LEU A 455 10.62 -6.21 8.10
C LEU A 455 10.61 -5.23 9.28
N VAL A 456 10.06 -5.63 10.43
CA VAL A 456 10.13 -4.85 11.68
C VAL A 456 11.55 -4.82 12.23
N GLU A 457 12.27 -5.95 12.19
CA GLU A 457 13.69 -6.02 12.59
C GLU A 457 14.55 -5.08 11.74
N ASP A 458 14.35 -5.11 10.43
CA ASP A 458 15.11 -4.27 9.51
C ASP A 458 14.73 -2.77 9.65
N LEU A 459 13.46 -2.45 9.95
CA LEU A 459 13.04 -1.08 10.26
C LEU A 459 13.70 -0.57 11.54
N LEU A 460 13.76 -1.38 12.60
CA LEU A 460 14.45 -1.01 13.85
C LEU A 460 15.94 -0.75 13.61
N LYS A 461 16.63 -1.65 12.87
CA LYS A 461 18.04 -1.44 12.49
C LYS A 461 18.23 -0.17 11.66
N TYR A 462 17.30 0.11 10.74
CA TYR A 462 17.32 1.35 9.97
C TYR A 462 17.20 2.57 10.90
N MET A 463 16.26 2.56 11.83
CA MET A 463 16.06 3.65 12.79
C MET A 463 17.27 3.89 13.71
N GLU A 464 18.07 2.87 14.00
CA GLU A 464 19.33 2.97 14.74
C GLU A 464 20.52 3.45 13.89
N SER A 465 20.38 3.44 12.57
CA SER A 465 21.47 3.80 11.65
C SER A 465 21.64 5.31 11.52
N SER A 466 22.85 5.73 11.13
CA SER A 466 23.13 7.15 10.82
C SER A 466 22.41 7.67 9.58
N GLU A 467 21.76 6.79 8.81
CA GLU A 467 20.95 7.16 7.65
C GLU A 467 19.50 7.50 8.03
N TYR A 468 19.09 7.19 9.27
CA TYR A 468 17.78 7.55 9.76
C TYR A 468 17.72 9.04 10.07
N THR A 469 16.78 9.72 9.41
CA THR A 469 16.37 11.05 9.82
C THR A 469 15.02 10.92 10.49
N GLU A 470 14.96 11.28 11.77
CA GLU A 470 13.70 11.31 12.53
C GLU A 470 12.68 12.12 11.73
N PRO A 471 11.46 11.59 11.49
CA PRO A 471 10.43 12.34 10.81
C PRO A 471 10.07 13.50 11.73
N ALA A 472 10.63 14.68 11.45
CA ALA A 472 10.14 15.92 11.99
C ALA A 472 8.63 15.92 11.71
N GLY A 473 7.80 16.07 12.76
CA GLY A 473 6.39 16.34 12.57
C GLY A 473 6.25 17.39 11.46
N GLN A 474 5.28 17.21 10.54
CA GLN A 474 5.23 17.94 9.28
C GLN A 474 5.65 19.40 9.50
N PRO A 475 6.77 19.85 8.91
CA PRO A 475 7.32 21.15 9.22
C PRO A 475 6.26 22.21 8.92
N SER A 476 6.11 23.16 9.84
CA SER A 476 5.33 24.36 9.58
C SER A 476 5.80 24.98 8.26
N PHE A 477 4.88 25.42 7.42
CA PHE A 477 5.14 25.98 6.09
C PHE A 477 6.28 27.00 6.07
N CYS A 478 6.38 27.82 7.12
CA CYS A 478 7.59 28.55 7.48
C CYS A 478 7.49 29.00 8.95
N GLY A 479 8.54 29.64 9.49
CA GLY A 479 8.51 30.19 10.86
C GLY A 479 7.47 31.29 11.12
N CYS A 480 6.65 31.68 10.13
CA CYS A 480 5.57 32.65 10.28
C CYS A 480 4.21 32.02 10.61
N THR A 481 4.06 30.70 10.57
CA THR A 481 2.80 30.00 10.84
C THR A 481 3.08 28.69 11.58
N ASP A 482 2.06 28.12 12.22
CA ASP A 482 2.10 26.74 12.74
C ASP A 482 1.48 25.73 11.77
N LEU A 483 0.80 26.22 10.71
CA LEU A 483 0.18 25.38 9.69
C LEU A 483 1.24 24.75 8.78
N THR A 484 0.95 23.54 8.30
CA THR A 484 1.73 22.88 7.24
C THR A 484 1.37 23.45 5.86
N GLU A 485 2.20 23.21 4.85
CA GLU A 485 1.92 23.69 3.48
C GLU A 485 0.60 23.13 2.93
N ASP A 486 0.33 21.86 3.18
CA ASP A 486 -0.91 21.19 2.75
C ASP A 486 -2.15 21.79 3.43
N GLU A 487 -2.07 22.14 4.72
CA GLU A 487 -3.16 22.82 5.44
C GLU A 487 -3.44 24.21 4.86
N VAL A 488 -2.39 24.93 4.47
CA VAL A 488 -2.52 26.25 3.83
C VAL A 488 -3.18 26.13 2.45
N ILE A 489 -2.77 25.17 1.63
CA ILE A 489 -3.38 24.87 0.33
C ILE A 489 -4.86 24.53 0.50
N ALA A 490 -5.20 23.67 1.47
CA ALA A 490 -6.59 23.30 1.76
C ALA A 490 -7.47 24.49 2.15
N GLU A 491 -6.95 25.43 2.94
CA GLU A 491 -7.67 26.65 3.31
C GLU A 491 -7.82 27.63 2.13
N LEU A 492 -6.81 27.76 1.28
CA LEU A 492 -6.88 28.56 0.05
C LEU A 492 -7.89 28.02 -0.98
N HIS A 493 -8.12 26.70 -0.99
CA HIS A 493 -9.21 26.07 -1.74
C HIS A 493 -10.59 26.37 -1.14
N ARG A 494 -10.69 26.41 0.19
CA ARG A 494 -11.97 26.59 0.91
C ARG A 494 -12.42 28.04 0.93
N CYS A 495 -11.49 28.97 0.99
CA CYS A 495 -11.74 30.40 1.16
C CYS A 495 -11.03 31.22 0.09
N HIS A 496 -11.74 32.19 -0.48
CA HIS A 496 -11.17 33.11 -1.46
C HIS A 496 -10.60 34.35 -0.75
N PHE A 497 -9.36 34.74 -1.07
CA PHE A 497 -8.69 35.88 -0.46
C PHE A 497 -8.28 36.90 -1.53
N PRO A 498 -8.43 38.20 -1.29
CA PRO A 498 -8.08 39.22 -2.28
C PRO A 498 -6.56 39.38 -2.46
N ASP A 499 -5.78 39.15 -1.40
CA ASP A 499 -4.32 39.25 -1.41
C ASP A 499 -3.68 38.38 -0.30
N PRO A 500 -2.35 38.15 -0.34
CA PRO A 500 -1.66 37.33 0.66
C PRO A 500 -1.70 37.93 2.07
N ALA A 501 -1.82 39.25 2.22
CA ALA A 501 -1.88 39.88 3.53
C ALA A 501 -3.18 39.52 4.26
N GLU A 502 -4.30 39.48 3.52
CA GLU A 502 -5.59 39.05 4.06
C GLU A 502 -5.61 37.54 4.37
N ALA A 503 -5.03 36.70 3.50
CA ALA A 503 -4.87 35.28 3.77
C ALA A 503 -4.06 35.03 5.05
N MET A 504 -2.92 35.70 5.21
CA MET A 504 -2.09 35.60 6.42
C MET A 504 -2.85 36.06 7.67
N ASN A 505 -3.63 37.14 7.58
CA ASN A 505 -4.41 37.67 8.70
C ASN A 505 -5.49 36.68 9.16
N GLN A 506 -6.28 36.12 8.24
CA GLN A 506 -7.36 35.20 8.58
C GLN A 506 -6.87 33.81 9.00
N LEU A 507 -5.77 33.33 8.43
CA LEU A 507 -5.17 32.03 8.76
C LEU A 507 -4.23 32.08 9.98
N GLY A 508 -4.12 33.23 10.65
CA GLY A 508 -3.43 33.35 11.94
C GLY A 508 -1.91 33.36 11.86
N TRP A 509 -1.32 33.95 10.79
CA TRP A 509 0.13 34.12 10.72
C TRP A 509 0.66 34.94 11.90
N LYS A 510 1.80 34.51 12.44
CA LYS A 510 2.54 35.18 13.52
C LYS A 510 3.11 36.53 13.08
N THR A 511 3.38 36.70 11.78
CA THR A 511 3.95 37.93 11.20
C THR A 511 3.01 38.55 10.16
N LYS A 512 2.72 39.85 10.31
CA LYS A 512 1.77 40.56 9.43
C LYS A 512 2.23 40.72 7.98
N ASN A 513 3.54 40.75 7.74
CA ASN A 513 4.13 40.94 6.41
C ASN A 513 4.68 39.64 5.81
N GLY A 514 4.53 38.51 6.51
CA GLY A 514 5.14 37.23 6.11
C GLY A 514 6.66 37.27 6.00
N CYS A 515 7.23 36.33 5.25
CA CYS A 515 8.66 36.23 4.96
C CYS A 515 8.91 35.92 3.48
N ARG A 516 10.20 35.86 3.10
CA ARG A 516 10.66 35.52 1.74
C ARG A 516 10.27 34.13 1.22
N VAL A 517 9.69 33.27 2.06
CA VAL A 517 9.20 31.94 1.70
C VAL A 517 7.70 31.98 1.48
N CYS A 518 6.92 32.36 2.50
CA CYS A 518 5.46 32.28 2.44
C CYS A 518 4.82 33.31 1.50
N VAL A 519 5.36 34.53 1.36
CA VAL A 519 4.73 35.55 0.52
C VAL A 519 4.74 35.14 -0.97
N PRO A 520 5.89 34.75 -1.56
CA PRO A 520 5.90 34.24 -2.94
C PRO A 520 5.08 32.96 -3.13
N ALA A 521 5.05 32.07 -2.14
CA ALA A 521 4.29 30.82 -2.20
C ALA A 521 2.77 31.08 -2.17
N LEU A 522 2.29 32.01 -1.33
CA LEU A 522 0.89 32.42 -1.32
C LEU A 522 0.48 33.05 -2.66
N HIS A 523 1.32 33.90 -3.25
CA HIS A 523 1.06 34.42 -4.60
C HIS A 523 0.91 33.29 -5.64
N TYR A 524 1.78 32.27 -5.57
CA TYR A 524 1.70 31.11 -6.47
C TYR A 524 0.41 30.31 -6.28
N TYR A 525 0.08 29.93 -5.04
CA TYR A 525 -1.12 29.14 -4.76
C TYR A 525 -2.41 29.91 -5.05
N MET A 526 -2.45 31.22 -4.77
CA MET A 526 -3.62 32.03 -5.11
C MET A 526 -3.79 32.16 -6.63
N GLU A 527 -2.70 32.32 -7.40
CA GLU A 527 -2.78 32.31 -8.87
C GLU A 527 -3.26 30.97 -9.43
N LEU A 528 -2.87 29.86 -8.81
CA LEU A 528 -3.28 28.52 -9.21
C LEU A 528 -4.74 28.19 -8.83
N LEU A 529 -5.18 28.60 -7.63
CA LEU A 529 -6.42 28.13 -7.03
C LEU A 529 -7.58 29.13 -7.12
N GLN A 530 -7.30 30.41 -7.36
CA GLN A 530 -8.29 31.48 -7.26
C GLN A 530 -8.42 32.25 -8.58
N PRO A 531 -9.45 31.94 -9.39
CA PRO A 531 -9.67 32.60 -10.67
C PRO A 531 -9.74 34.13 -10.55
N GLY A 532 -8.94 34.84 -11.38
CA GLY A 532 -8.89 36.31 -11.40
C GLY A 532 -7.89 36.95 -10.43
N TYR A 533 -7.15 36.17 -9.65
CA TYR A 533 -6.05 36.67 -8.84
C TYR A 533 -4.89 37.15 -9.73
N ILE A 534 -4.46 38.41 -9.55
CA ILE A 534 -3.34 39.00 -10.32
C ILE A 534 -2.28 39.48 -9.35
N GLN A 535 -1.06 38.97 -9.52
CA GLN A 535 0.09 39.49 -8.82
C GLN A 535 0.41 40.90 -9.35
N SER A 536 0.33 41.90 -8.47
CA SER A 536 0.79 43.24 -8.82
C SER A 536 2.31 43.21 -9.07
N PRO A 537 2.82 43.84 -10.14
CA PRO A 537 4.26 43.92 -10.37
C PRO A 537 4.90 44.66 -9.19
N GLU A 538 5.75 43.99 -8.41
CA GLU A 538 6.52 44.67 -7.38
C GLU A 538 7.50 45.64 -8.04
N THR A 539 7.25 46.94 -7.87
CA THR A 539 8.16 48.02 -8.26
C THR A 539 9.30 48.11 -7.26
N SER A 540 10.17 47.09 -7.20
CA SER A 540 11.48 47.26 -6.58
C SER A 540 12.37 48.03 -7.57
N PRO A 541 12.88 49.23 -7.23
CA PRO A 541 13.70 50.02 -8.13
C PRO A 541 15.05 49.33 -8.32
N LYS A 542 15.24 48.64 -9.46
CA LYS A 542 16.57 48.28 -9.96
C LYS A 542 17.05 49.37 -10.90
N ASP A 543 18.34 49.72 -10.82
CA ASP A 543 18.96 50.73 -11.68
C ASP A 543 18.93 50.34 -13.17
N THR A 544 18.87 49.04 -13.48
CA THR A 544 18.76 48.53 -14.86
C THR A 544 17.88 47.28 -14.96
N CYS A 545 17.31 47.06 -16.14
CA CYS A 545 16.40 45.97 -16.49
C CYS A 545 17.06 44.98 -17.46
N THR A 546 16.54 43.75 -17.47
CA THR A 546 16.87 42.70 -18.44
C THR A 546 15.62 42.27 -19.18
N LEU A 547 15.74 42.06 -20.47
CA LEU A 547 14.67 41.62 -21.37
C LEU A 547 15.16 40.44 -22.21
N ILE A 548 14.32 39.42 -22.36
CA ILE A 548 14.55 38.28 -23.24
C ILE A 548 13.43 38.25 -24.28
N PRO A 549 13.72 38.54 -25.58
CA PRO A 549 12.75 38.36 -26.65
C PRO A 549 12.34 36.89 -26.76
N GLN A 550 11.03 36.63 -26.83
CA GLN A 550 10.50 35.27 -26.89
C GLN A 550 10.67 34.67 -28.29
N MET A 551 11.42 33.57 -28.39
CA MET A 551 11.75 32.86 -29.63
C MET A 551 11.29 31.40 -29.53
N TYR A 552 10.01 31.13 -29.76
CA TYR A 552 9.41 29.81 -29.51
C TYR A 552 10.15 28.67 -30.22
N GLY A 553 10.57 27.66 -29.46
CA GLY A 553 11.34 26.51 -29.94
C GLY A 553 12.74 26.85 -30.47
N GLY A 554 13.29 28.02 -30.13
CA GLY A 554 14.58 28.49 -30.64
C GLY A 554 14.52 28.95 -32.10
N LEU A 555 13.33 29.13 -32.66
CA LEU A 555 13.13 29.57 -34.04
C LEU A 555 13.14 31.10 -34.13
N THR A 556 13.79 31.61 -35.17
CA THR A 556 13.72 33.03 -35.55
C THR A 556 13.90 33.20 -37.05
N ASN A 557 13.74 34.43 -37.53
CA ASN A 557 13.94 34.81 -38.92
C ASN A 557 14.75 36.11 -39.04
N ALA A 558 15.21 36.43 -40.26
CA ALA A 558 16.02 37.60 -40.52
C ALA A 558 15.33 38.94 -40.15
N LYS A 559 14.00 39.01 -40.19
CA LYS A 559 13.23 40.20 -39.84
C LYS A 559 13.27 40.45 -38.33
N GLU A 560 13.02 39.42 -37.54
CA GLU A 560 13.07 39.48 -36.06
C GLU A 560 14.48 39.81 -35.57
N LEU A 561 15.50 39.13 -36.10
CA LEU A 561 16.90 39.42 -35.74
C LEU A 561 17.30 40.86 -36.07
N ARG A 562 16.88 41.37 -37.24
CA ARG A 562 17.11 42.77 -37.61
C ARG A 562 16.39 43.72 -36.66
N ASN A 563 15.16 43.41 -36.24
CA ASN A 563 14.43 44.24 -35.30
C ASN A 563 15.13 44.30 -33.93
N ILE A 564 15.58 43.15 -33.42
CA ILE A 564 16.34 43.07 -32.16
C ILE A 564 17.63 43.89 -32.27
N ALA A 565 18.38 43.77 -33.37
CA ALA A 565 19.59 44.55 -33.61
C ALA A 565 19.32 46.07 -33.61
N ASN A 566 18.27 46.50 -34.32
CA ASN A 566 17.88 47.91 -34.36
C ASN A 566 17.55 48.45 -32.96
N ILE A 567 16.88 47.67 -32.11
CA ILE A 567 16.55 48.05 -30.73
C ILE A 567 17.81 48.17 -29.87
N ILE A 568 18.74 47.22 -30.00
CA ILE A 568 20.02 47.27 -29.28
C ILE A 568 20.76 48.58 -29.59
N GLU A 569 20.82 48.97 -30.87
CA GLU A 569 21.46 50.21 -31.32
C GLU A 569 20.70 51.45 -30.85
N THR A 570 19.38 51.49 -31.07
CA THR A 570 18.53 52.66 -30.77
C THR A 570 18.54 53.03 -29.29
N TYR A 571 18.51 52.04 -28.42
CA TYR A 571 18.48 52.24 -26.97
C TYR A 571 19.85 52.11 -26.30
N GLY A 572 20.91 51.88 -27.07
CA GLY A 572 22.28 51.75 -26.57
C GLY A 572 22.42 50.64 -25.52
N ILE A 573 21.86 49.45 -25.78
CA ILE A 573 21.85 48.35 -24.82
C ILE A 573 23.27 47.77 -24.69
N PRO A 574 23.91 47.85 -23.50
CA PRO A 574 25.35 47.59 -23.38
C PRO A 574 25.71 46.10 -23.39
N ASN A 575 24.81 45.21 -22.97
CA ASN A 575 25.10 43.79 -22.79
C ASN A 575 24.10 42.90 -23.53
N VAL A 576 24.57 42.20 -24.56
CA VAL A 576 23.79 41.24 -25.36
C VAL A 576 24.49 39.89 -25.30
N SER A 577 23.77 38.84 -24.88
CA SER A 577 24.33 37.50 -24.70
C SER A 577 23.34 36.42 -25.13
N ILE A 578 23.85 35.24 -25.50
CA ILE A 578 23.02 34.05 -25.74
C ILE A 578 23.00 33.20 -24.47
N THR A 579 21.82 32.85 -23.97
CA THR A 579 21.67 32.04 -22.77
C THR A 579 21.79 30.55 -23.09
N HIS A 580 21.99 29.74 -22.05
CA HIS A 580 21.94 28.28 -22.13
C HIS A 580 20.59 27.72 -22.65
N GLY A 581 19.53 28.52 -22.65
CA GLY A 581 18.21 28.16 -23.15
C GLY A 581 18.02 28.51 -24.62
N GLN A 582 19.11 28.81 -25.35
CA GLN A 582 19.08 29.26 -26.75
C GLN A 582 18.23 30.54 -26.93
N ARG A 583 18.42 31.54 -26.06
CA ARG A 583 17.70 32.83 -26.10
C ARG A 583 18.66 34.01 -26.12
N LEU A 584 18.27 35.11 -26.77
CA LEU A 584 18.96 36.39 -26.68
C LEU A 584 18.58 37.11 -25.38
N LYS A 585 19.56 37.49 -24.56
CA LYS A 585 19.38 38.23 -23.31
C LYS A 585 19.96 39.62 -23.45
N LEU A 586 19.08 40.63 -23.36
CA LEU A 586 19.40 42.05 -23.42
C LEU A 586 19.44 42.61 -22.00
N SER A 587 20.59 43.06 -21.52
CA SER A 587 20.79 43.53 -20.14
C SER A 587 21.37 44.94 -20.07
N GLY A 588 21.03 45.69 -19.03
CA GLY A 588 21.45 47.09 -18.87
C GLY A 588 20.46 48.10 -19.44
N ILE A 589 19.19 47.71 -19.61
CA ILE A 589 18.13 48.57 -20.14
C ILE A 589 17.72 49.59 -19.06
N ARG A 590 17.60 50.87 -19.40
CA ARG A 590 17.09 51.88 -18.46
C ARG A 590 15.60 51.62 -18.17
N PRO A 591 15.13 51.69 -16.91
CA PRO A 591 13.73 51.41 -16.58
C PRO A 591 12.71 52.20 -17.42
N ASN A 592 13.01 53.47 -17.73
CA ASN A 592 12.15 54.35 -18.54
C ASN A 592 12.01 53.90 -20.01
N ASP A 593 13.01 53.19 -20.55
CA ASP A 593 13.01 52.73 -21.95
C ASP A 593 12.25 51.41 -22.12
N LEU A 594 12.02 50.68 -21.02
CA LEU A 594 11.46 49.33 -21.05
C LEU A 594 10.08 49.28 -21.72
N ALA A 595 9.21 50.24 -21.45
CA ALA A 595 7.87 50.28 -22.04
C ALA A 595 7.91 50.51 -23.56
N ASN A 596 8.82 51.37 -24.03
CA ASN A 596 8.98 51.67 -25.46
C ASN A 596 9.61 50.49 -26.20
N ILE A 597 10.65 49.88 -25.62
CA ILE A 597 11.30 48.68 -26.16
C ILE A 597 10.27 47.55 -26.33
N ARG A 598 9.41 47.31 -25.33
CA ARG A 598 8.35 46.29 -25.41
C ARG A 598 7.39 46.54 -26.57
N LYS A 599 7.04 47.80 -26.83
CA LYS A 599 6.12 48.19 -27.91
C LYS A 599 6.76 48.03 -29.29
N GLU A 600 8.03 48.36 -29.44
CA GLU A 600 8.77 48.34 -30.71
C GLU A 600 9.32 46.96 -31.08
N LEU A 601 9.57 46.09 -30.09
CA LEU A 601 10.08 44.74 -30.35
C LEU A 601 9.09 43.88 -31.14
N HIS A 602 7.78 44.14 -31.01
CA HIS A 602 6.71 43.37 -31.67
C HIS A 602 6.85 41.85 -31.46
N MET A 603 7.44 41.44 -30.34
CA MET A 603 7.59 40.05 -29.91
C MET A 603 7.16 39.97 -28.43
N PRO A 604 6.62 38.83 -27.98
CA PRO A 604 6.42 38.62 -26.56
C PRO A 604 7.76 38.74 -25.83
N VAL A 605 7.73 39.29 -24.62
CA VAL A 605 8.94 39.55 -23.83
C VAL A 605 8.85 38.85 -22.49
N PHE A 606 9.89 38.10 -22.14
CA PHE A 606 10.01 37.55 -20.82
C PHE A 606 10.78 38.52 -19.92
N THR A 607 10.18 38.92 -18.80
CA THR A 607 10.89 39.62 -17.72
C THR A 607 10.92 38.74 -16.49
N HIS A 608 12.12 38.26 -16.11
CA HIS A 608 12.38 37.40 -14.95
C HIS A 608 12.15 38.07 -13.58
N GLN A 609 11.23 39.03 -13.50
CA GLN A 609 10.99 39.75 -12.26
C GLN A 609 9.95 38.97 -11.45
N HIS A 610 10.46 38.00 -10.68
CA HIS A 610 9.85 37.46 -9.45
C HIS A 610 8.88 36.26 -9.54
N ARG A 611 8.59 35.73 -10.74
CA ARG A 611 7.88 34.45 -10.89
C ARG A 611 8.81 33.29 -11.21
N ARG A 612 8.56 32.14 -10.57
CA ARG A 612 9.13 30.85 -10.97
C ARG A 612 8.32 30.35 -12.16
N SER A 613 9.00 29.99 -13.23
CA SER A 613 8.40 29.70 -14.52
C SER A 613 9.24 28.68 -15.28
N LEU A 614 8.70 28.23 -16.41
CA LEU A 614 9.49 27.53 -17.43
C LEU A 614 10.61 28.46 -17.92
N GLN A 615 11.87 28.02 -17.77
CA GLN A 615 13.03 28.84 -18.14
C GLN A 615 13.29 28.85 -19.65
N SER A 616 13.18 27.67 -20.27
CA SER A 616 13.31 27.49 -21.72
C SER A 616 12.92 26.07 -22.14
N VAL A 617 12.38 25.94 -23.34
CA VAL A 617 12.31 24.65 -24.05
C VAL A 617 13.46 24.59 -25.06
N ILE A 618 14.47 23.78 -24.76
CA ILE A 618 15.66 23.60 -25.58
C ILE A 618 15.36 22.55 -26.64
N ALA A 619 15.52 22.90 -27.91
CA ALA A 619 15.32 21.97 -29.02
C ALA A 619 16.64 21.67 -29.72
N CYS A 620 16.87 20.40 -30.06
CA CYS A 620 17.98 20.05 -30.94
C CYS A 620 17.80 20.64 -32.33
N THR A 621 18.88 21.13 -32.93
CA THR A 621 18.93 21.64 -34.30
C THR A 621 19.46 20.63 -35.32
N CYS A 622 19.51 19.36 -34.92
CA CYS A 622 20.05 18.25 -35.68
C CYS A 622 19.02 17.67 -36.67
N GLY A 623 19.16 17.99 -37.96
CA GLY A 623 18.32 17.43 -39.04
C GLY A 623 17.73 18.50 -39.96
N GLU A 624 17.26 18.06 -41.14
CA GLU A 624 16.66 18.94 -42.15
C GLU A 624 15.17 19.26 -41.87
N ASP A 625 14.45 18.32 -41.24
CA ASP A 625 13.07 18.54 -40.81
C ASP A 625 13.03 19.22 -39.43
N ARG A 626 12.30 20.34 -39.35
CA ARG A 626 12.17 21.18 -38.15
C ARG A 626 11.13 20.65 -37.15
N SER A 627 10.86 19.35 -37.14
CA SER A 627 9.85 18.68 -36.30
C SER A 627 10.09 18.92 -34.81
N ILE A 628 11.32 18.72 -34.34
CA ILE A 628 11.69 18.90 -32.92
C ILE A 628 11.46 20.36 -32.47
N GLN A 629 11.84 21.34 -33.29
CA GLN A 629 11.62 22.76 -32.99
C GLN A 629 10.14 23.15 -33.07
N LYS A 630 9.35 22.53 -33.95
CA LYS A 630 7.89 22.72 -34.01
C LYS A 630 7.23 22.20 -32.74
N LEU A 631 7.59 20.99 -32.28
CA LEU A 631 7.11 20.43 -31.03
C LEU A 631 7.52 21.29 -29.82
N ALA A 632 8.77 21.73 -29.76
CA ALA A 632 9.25 22.66 -28.72
C ALA A 632 8.44 23.97 -28.71
N SER A 633 8.23 24.56 -29.89
CA SER A 633 7.43 25.77 -30.07
C SER A 633 5.97 25.55 -29.63
N HIS A 634 5.40 24.39 -29.93
CA HIS A 634 4.06 24.05 -29.48
C HIS A 634 3.98 23.95 -27.95
N ILE A 635 4.87 23.22 -27.29
CA ILE A 635 4.88 23.09 -25.83
C ILE A 635 5.08 24.46 -25.18
N GLU A 636 6.07 25.22 -25.65
CA GLU A 636 6.42 26.52 -25.06
C GLU A 636 5.29 27.55 -25.17
N ARG A 637 4.57 27.61 -26.30
CA ARG A 637 3.42 28.52 -26.47
C ARG A 637 2.26 28.25 -25.52
N HIS A 638 2.16 27.03 -24.99
CA HIS A 638 1.12 26.63 -24.06
C HIS A 638 1.62 26.60 -22.60
N THR A 639 2.84 27.09 -22.33
CA THR A 639 3.45 26.99 -21.00
C THR A 639 4.29 28.20 -20.58
N ASP A 640 4.64 29.10 -21.50
CA ASP A 640 5.53 30.24 -21.26
C ASP A 640 4.99 31.22 -20.20
N MET A 641 3.68 31.44 -20.13
CA MET A 641 3.07 32.40 -19.20
C MET A 641 2.66 31.78 -17.85
N LEU A 642 2.88 30.48 -17.65
CA LEU A 642 2.46 29.79 -16.44
C LEU A 642 3.46 29.98 -15.29
N SER A 643 2.92 30.24 -14.11
CA SER A 643 3.66 30.12 -12.85
C SER A 643 3.88 28.64 -12.51
N MET A 644 5.09 28.33 -12.07
CA MET A 644 5.54 26.98 -11.72
C MET A 644 5.98 26.94 -10.24
N PRO A 645 5.86 25.78 -9.55
CA PRO A 645 6.35 25.60 -8.18
C PRO A 645 7.85 25.89 -8.07
N ASP A 646 8.65 25.36 -9.00
CA ASP A 646 10.06 25.70 -9.20
C ASP A 646 10.38 26.10 -10.65
N HIS A 647 11.60 26.60 -10.88
CA HIS A 647 12.13 26.80 -12.23
C HIS A 647 12.27 25.46 -12.95
N ILE A 648 11.60 25.31 -14.09
CA ILE A 648 11.64 24.08 -14.89
C ILE A 648 12.47 24.29 -16.15
N SER A 649 13.25 23.28 -16.51
CA SER A 649 13.95 23.14 -17.77
C SER A 649 13.36 21.99 -18.60
N ILE A 650 13.13 22.25 -19.90
CA ILE A 650 12.66 21.23 -20.84
C ILE A 650 13.64 21.09 -21.99
N SER A 651 13.95 19.85 -22.41
CA SER A 651 14.79 19.62 -23.59
C SER A 651 14.25 18.51 -24.49
N LEU A 652 14.19 18.79 -25.80
CA LEU A 652 13.85 17.84 -26.84
C LEU A 652 15.07 17.56 -27.72
N SER A 653 15.43 16.29 -27.87
CA SER A 653 16.60 15.87 -28.67
C SER A 653 16.30 14.73 -29.64
N CYS A 654 17.22 14.50 -30.57
CA CYS A 654 17.19 13.30 -31.42
C CYS A 654 18.09 12.19 -30.84
N GLU A 655 17.95 10.98 -31.36
CA GLU A 655 18.71 9.79 -30.99
C GLU A 655 20.25 9.92 -31.13
N LYS A 656 20.75 10.83 -31.98
CA LYS A 656 22.19 10.97 -32.26
C LYS A 656 22.93 11.72 -31.15
N ASP A 657 23.47 11.00 -30.18
CA ASP A 657 24.42 11.46 -29.14
C ASP A 657 23.99 12.69 -28.31
N CYS A 658 22.70 13.02 -28.28
CA CYS A 658 22.18 14.20 -27.59
C CYS A 658 21.60 13.83 -26.22
N THR A 659 22.48 13.76 -25.20
CA THR A 659 22.12 13.42 -23.81
C THR A 659 21.41 14.54 -23.04
N ALA A 660 21.28 15.74 -23.62
CA ALA A 660 20.73 16.91 -22.94
C ALA A 660 19.30 16.70 -22.42
N ALA A 661 18.46 15.98 -23.16
CA ALA A 661 17.08 15.66 -22.76
C ALA A 661 17.00 14.73 -21.54
N ALA A 662 17.97 13.83 -21.38
CA ALA A 662 17.98 12.90 -20.25
C ALA A 662 18.44 13.54 -18.93
N ILE A 663 18.86 14.80 -18.91
CA ILE A 663 19.37 15.48 -17.70
C ILE A 663 18.66 16.81 -17.39
N GLN A 664 17.54 17.11 -18.08
CA GLN A 664 16.64 18.20 -17.71
C GLN A 664 15.52 17.69 -16.79
N ASP A 665 14.80 18.63 -16.17
CA ASP A 665 13.63 18.30 -15.33
C ASP A 665 12.62 17.46 -16.12
N ILE A 666 12.38 17.82 -17.38
CA ILE A 666 11.61 17.01 -18.34
C ILE A 666 12.34 17.00 -19.68
N GLY A 667 12.46 15.84 -20.32
CA GLY A 667 12.97 15.80 -21.68
C GLY A 667 12.33 14.72 -22.53
N ALA A 668 12.47 14.85 -23.85
CA ALA A 668 12.06 13.80 -24.77
C ALA A 668 13.12 13.56 -25.86
N ILE A 669 13.37 12.28 -26.15
CA ILE A 669 14.32 11.82 -27.15
C ILE A 669 13.54 11.15 -28.27
N ARG A 670 13.67 11.66 -29.51
CA ARG A 670 13.07 11.02 -30.69
C ARG A 670 13.85 9.77 -31.07
N THR A 671 13.17 8.64 -31.15
CA THR A 671 13.69 7.32 -31.58
C THR A 671 13.10 6.95 -32.96
N GLN A 672 13.46 5.78 -33.49
CA GLN A 672 12.90 5.28 -34.76
C GLN A 672 11.41 4.91 -34.66
N GLU A 673 10.96 4.50 -33.47
CA GLU A 673 9.62 3.97 -33.20
C GLU A 673 8.71 5.01 -32.50
N GLY A 674 9.22 6.22 -32.19
CA GLY A 674 8.47 7.25 -31.48
C GLY A 674 9.33 8.22 -30.67
N TRP A 675 8.95 8.45 -29.42
CA TRP A 675 9.57 9.38 -28.49
C TRP A 675 9.65 8.80 -27.07
N ASP A 676 10.85 8.82 -26.50
CA ASP A 676 11.10 8.44 -25.11
C ASP A 676 11.07 9.70 -24.24
N ILE A 677 10.11 9.80 -23.32
CA ILE A 677 9.98 10.92 -22.39
C ILE A 677 10.68 10.58 -21.08
N TYR A 678 11.52 11.47 -20.57
CA TYR A 678 12.25 11.38 -19.31
C TYR A 678 11.84 12.49 -18.35
N THR A 679 11.92 12.24 -17.04
CA THR A 679 11.59 13.22 -16.01
C THR A 679 12.46 13.07 -14.76
N GLY A 680 12.67 14.17 -14.03
CA GLY A 680 13.47 14.20 -12.79
C GLY A 680 14.98 14.26 -13.01
N GLY A 681 15.44 14.70 -14.19
CA GLY A 681 16.86 14.92 -14.43
C GLY A 681 17.38 16.16 -13.69
N ILE A 682 18.65 16.11 -13.29
CA ILE A 682 19.33 17.23 -12.61
C ILE A 682 20.54 17.65 -13.43
N ARG A 683 20.67 18.95 -13.67
CA ARG A 683 21.83 19.57 -14.31
C ARG A 683 22.70 20.26 -13.26
N GLY A 684 24.03 20.06 -13.30
CA GLY A 684 24.99 20.78 -12.46
C GLY A 684 25.87 19.86 -11.59
N GLY A 685 26.30 20.35 -10.43
CA GLY A 685 27.28 19.67 -9.56
C GLY A 685 26.83 18.31 -9.00
N HIS A 686 25.53 18.02 -9.01
CA HIS A 686 24.92 16.74 -8.64
C HIS A 686 24.08 16.21 -9.81
N ALA A 687 24.68 16.10 -11.00
CA ALA A 687 23.96 15.68 -12.19
C ALA A 687 23.37 14.27 -12.04
N ARG A 688 22.08 14.12 -12.36
CA ARG A 688 21.33 12.86 -12.31
C ARG A 688 20.59 12.70 -13.63
N ALA A 689 20.64 11.50 -14.20
CA ALA A 689 19.80 11.17 -15.34
C ALA A 689 18.33 11.07 -14.90
N GLY A 690 17.44 11.69 -15.66
CA GLY A 690 16.01 11.54 -15.52
C GLY A 690 15.60 10.09 -15.75
N MET A 691 14.53 9.70 -15.08
CA MET A 691 13.94 8.38 -15.22
C MET A 691 13.08 8.36 -16.49
N LEU A 692 13.15 7.27 -17.26
CA LEU A 692 12.21 7.06 -18.36
C LEU A 692 10.80 7.11 -17.79
N PHE A 693 9.99 8.04 -18.28
CA PHE A 693 8.61 8.27 -17.88
C PHE A 693 7.65 7.44 -18.75
N CYS A 694 7.71 7.58 -20.07
CA CYS A 694 6.91 6.79 -21.01
C CYS A 694 7.50 6.81 -22.43
N VAL A 695 6.90 6.03 -23.31
CA VAL A 695 7.17 6.05 -24.76
C VAL A 695 5.88 6.44 -25.48
N THR A 696 5.97 7.33 -26.46
CA THR A 696 4.83 7.77 -27.30
C THR A 696 5.14 7.61 -28.77
N ASP A 697 4.13 7.33 -29.59
CA ASP A 697 4.26 7.03 -31.02
C ASP A 697 4.29 8.26 -31.94
N SER A 698 3.92 9.45 -31.43
CA SER A 698 3.73 10.65 -32.24
C SER A 698 4.08 11.93 -31.49
N GLU A 699 4.34 13.01 -32.24
CA GLU A 699 4.62 14.35 -31.67
C GLU A 699 3.42 14.89 -30.89
N GLU A 700 2.19 14.59 -31.34
CA GLU A 700 0.96 15.00 -30.67
C GLU A 700 0.82 14.33 -29.30
N ASN A 701 0.99 13.00 -29.24
CA ASN A 701 0.96 12.26 -27.97
C ASN A 701 2.10 12.68 -27.05
N THR A 702 3.28 13.00 -27.61
CA THR A 702 4.41 13.55 -26.84
C THR A 702 4.03 14.88 -26.19
N ALA A 703 3.43 15.80 -26.96
CA ALA A 703 2.98 17.10 -26.46
C ALA A 703 1.91 16.96 -25.38
N ILE A 704 0.92 16.09 -25.58
CA ILE A 704 -0.15 15.79 -24.63
C ILE A 704 0.44 15.32 -23.30
N MET A 705 1.36 14.36 -23.36
CA MET A 705 1.93 13.76 -22.16
C MET A 705 2.83 14.73 -21.39
N MET A 706 3.68 15.49 -22.09
CA MET A 706 4.54 16.50 -21.45
C MET A 706 3.73 17.65 -20.83
N LYS A 707 2.67 18.12 -21.50
CA LYS A 707 1.77 19.15 -20.95
C LYS A 707 1.01 18.64 -19.73
N GLY A 708 0.49 17.41 -19.78
CA GLY A 708 -0.16 16.77 -18.64
C GLY A 708 0.80 16.65 -17.45
N LEU A 709 2.04 16.20 -17.69
CA LEU A 709 3.07 16.10 -16.65
C LEU A 709 3.39 17.44 -16.00
N LEU A 710 3.52 18.50 -16.81
CA LEU A 710 3.72 19.86 -16.30
C LEU A 710 2.54 20.34 -15.45
N GLN A 711 1.30 20.13 -15.91
CA GLN A 711 0.12 20.54 -15.15
C GLN A 711 0.02 19.76 -13.84
N TYR A 712 0.26 18.45 -13.87
CA TYR A 712 0.20 17.62 -12.67
C TYR A 712 1.26 18.04 -11.64
N TYR A 713 2.47 18.38 -12.11
CA TYR A 713 3.49 18.98 -11.26
C TYR A 713 3.05 20.32 -10.66
N ARG A 714 2.43 21.21 -11.45
CA ARG A 714 1.87 22.49 -10.93
C ARG A 714 0.84 22.27 -9.83
N GLU A 715 -0.06 21.33 -10.02
CA GLU A 715 -1.18 21.09 -9.10
C GLU A 715 -0.78 20.35 -7.82
N THR A 716 0.34 19.61 -7.82
CA THR A 716 0.67 18.68 -6.71
C THR A 716 2.02 18.90 -6.03
N ALA A 717 2.90 19.72 -6.60
CA ALA A 717 4.19 20.05 -5.98
C ALA A 717 4.07 21.17 -4.94
N HIS A 718 4.92 21.09 -3.91
CA HIS A 718 5.10 22.15 -2.93
C HIS A 718 5.87 23.33 -3.56
N TYR A 719 5.68 24.54 -3.04
CA TYR A 719 6.33 25.71 -3.61
C TYR A 719 7.86 25.61 -3.43
N ALA A 720 8.60 25.88 -4.50
CA ALA A 720 10.05 25.67 -4.59
C ALA A 720 10.52 24.21 -4.48
N GLU A 721 9.62 23.22 -4.59
CA GLU A 721 9.98 21.81 -4.72
C GLU A 721 10.39 21.50 -6.16
N ALA A 722 11.62 21.05 -6.38
CA ALA A 722 12.10 20.72 -7.72
C ALA A 722 11.45 19.42 -8.25
N VAL A 723 11.38 19.24 -9.58
CA VAL A 723 10.71 18.07 -10.21
C VAL A 723 11.25 16.73 -9.70
N HIS A 724 12.56 16.60 -9.49
CA HIS A 724 13.14 15.38 -8.94
C HIS A 724 12.70 15.10 -7.49
N GLN A 725 12.60 16.13 -6.65
CA GLN A 725 12.13 16.00 -5.26
C GLN A 725 10.66 15.61 -5.21
N TRP A 726 9.85 16.23 -6.08
CA TRP A 726 8.45 15.89 -6.27
C TRP A 726 8.24 14.43 -6.71
N ILE A 727 9.07 13.93 -7.64
CA ILE A 727 9.05 12.52 -8.05
C ILE A 727 9.45 11.61 -6.91
N ASP A 728 10.50 11.96 -6.15
CA ASP A 728 10.96 11.16 -5.03
C ASP A 728 9.89 11.12 -3.90
N ARG A 729 9.07 12.18 -3.74
CA ARG A 729 7.96 12.27 -2.78
C ARG A 729 6.71 11.51 -3.22
N LEU A 730 6.21 11.75 -4.44
CA LEU A 730 4.97 11.13 -4.93
C LEU A 730 5.18 9.72 -5.49
N GLY A 731 6.40 9.43 -5.94
CA GLY A 731 6.75 8.21 -6.66
C GLY A 731 6.35 8.28 -8.14
N ILE A 732 7.29 7.95 -9.03
CA ILE A 732 7.07 7.96 -10.48
C ILE A 732 5.91 7.06 -10.93
N ILE A 733 5.64 5.98 -10.19
CA ILE A 733 4.53 5.06 -10.48
C ILE A 733 3.19 5.77 -10.29
N HIS A 734 3.02 6.53 -9.21
CA HIS A 734 1.77 7.26 -8.96
C HIS A 734 1.55 8.35 -10.02
N ILE A 735 2.60 9.08 -10.38
CA ILE A 735 2.55 10.10 -11.44
C ILE A 735 2.11 9.47 -12.78
N ARG A 736 2.60 8.27 -13.09
CA ARG A 736 2.15 7.50 -14.27
C ARG A 736 0.70 7.06 -14.17
N GLU A 737 0.24 6.58 -13.01
CA GLU A 737 -1.15 6.17 -12.80
C GLU A 737 -2.10 7.31 -13.16
N VAL A 738 -1.82 8.52 -12.69
CA VAL A 738 -2.65 9.70 -12.96
C VAL A 738 -2.59 10.09 -14.44
N LEU A 739 -1.39 10.16 -15.03
CA LEU A 739 -1.23 10.64 -16.39
C LEU A 739 -1.60 9.63 -17.47
N PHE A 740 -1.61 8.33 -17.17
CA PHE A 740 -2.00 7.30 -18.14
C PHE A 740 -3.50 7.05 -18.14
N GLU A 741 -4.18 7.30 -17.02
CA GLU A 741 -5.63 7.36 -16.95
C GLU A 741 -6.14 8.50 -17.84
N GLN A 742 -7.05 8.19 -18.76
CA GLN A 742 -7.42 9.10 -19.84
C GLN A 742 -8.31 10.25 -19.34
N ASP A 743 -9.23 9.97 -18.42
CA ASP A 743 -10.14 10.98 -17.88
C ASP A 743 -9.38 12.01 -17.04
N LEU A 744 -8.48 11.55 -16.15
CA LEU A 744 -7.61 12.40 -15.33
C LEU A 744 -6.65 13.22 -16.18
N ARG A 745 -6.02 12.62 -17.20
CA ARG A 745 -5.16 13.36 -18.13
C ARG A 745 -5.94 14.42 -18.90
N THR A 746 -7.17 14.11 -19.33
CA THR A 746 -8.03 15.07 -20.03
C THR A 746 -8.39 16.23 -19.11
N GLN A 747 -8.77 15.95 -17.85
CA GLN A 747 -9.04 16.97 -16.85
C GLN A 747 -7.85 17.89 -16.62
N LEU A 748 -6.64 17.35 -16.51
CA LEU A 748 -5.42 18.15 -16.36
C LEU A 748 -5.22 19.08 -17.57
N LEU A 749 -5.43 18.60 -18.79
CA LEU A 749 -5.27 19.43 -19.98
C LEU A 749 -6.35 20.50 -20.11
N GLU A 750 -7.57 20.23 -19.67
CA GLU A 750 -8.66 21.22 -19.58
C GLU A 750 -8.37 22.29 -18.53
N ASN A 751 -7.85 21.91 -17.35
CA ASN A 751 -7.40 22.84 -16.32
C ASN A 751 -6.28 23.74 -16.86
N LEU A 752 -5.27 23.14 -17.50
CA LEU A 752 -4.18 23.86 -18.14
C LEU A 752 -4.69 24.87 -19.17
N GLN A 753 -5.65 24.48 -20.01
CA GLN A 753 -6.24 25.38 -21.00
C GLN A 753 -7.05 26.52 -20.38
N THR A 754 -7.74 26.24 -19.27
CA THR A 754 -8.50 27.24 -18.50
C THR A 754 -7.55 28.26 -17.85
N ASP A 755 -6.45 27.80 -17.26
CA ASP A 755 -5.43 28.68 -16.70
C ASP A 755 -4.84 29.61 -17.77
N LEU A 756 -4.54 29.07 -18.96
CA LEU A 756 -4.00 29.84 -20.07
C LEU A 756 -4.98 30.88 -20.60
N SER A 757 -6.27 30.55 -20.75
CA SER A 757 -7.27 31.51 -21.24
C SER A 757 -7.47 32.66 -20.26
N LEU A 758 -7.50 32.38 -18.96
CA LEU A 758 -7.59 33.39 -17.90
C LEU A 758 -6.38 34.33 -17.88
N ILE A 759 -5.20 33.89 -18.33
CA ILE A 759 -4.01 34.72 -18.46
C ILE A 759 -4.03 35.53 -19.78
N GLN A 760 -4.54 34.96 -20.87
CA GLN A 760 -4.56 35.59 -22.21
C GLN A 760 -5.65 36.65 -22.37
N ASP A 761 -6.82 36.48 -21.74
CA ASP A 761 -7.94 37.42 -21.83
C ASP A 761 -7.75 38.69 -20.96
N GLN A 762 -6.60 38.83 -20.29
CA GLN A 762 -6.31 39.99 -19.46
C GLN A 762 -5.77 41.16 -20.31
N PRO A 763 -6.41 42.34 -20.29
CA PRO A 763 -5.89 43.51 -20.99
C PRO A 763 -4.52 43.88 -20.42
N ILE A 764 -3.54 44.10 -21.30
CA ILE A 764 -2.27 44.73 -20.96
C ILE A 764 -2.60 46.14 -20.45
N GLN A 765 -2.88 46.30 -19.15
CA GLN A 765 -3.14 47.60 -18.56
C GLN A 765 -1.81 48.37 -18.58
N ALA A 766 -1.70 49.24 -19.59
CA ALA A 766 -0.76 50.34 -19.56
C ALA A 766 -0.96 51.09 -18.23
N GLY A 767 0.08 51.11 -17.40
CA GLY A 767 0.05 51.78 -16.11
C GLY A 767 -0.38 53.23 -16.27
N ALA A 768 -1.63 53.52 -15.91
CA ALA A 768 -2.09 54.88 -15.68
C ALA A 768 -1.45 55.33 -14.37
N LEU A 769 -0.34 56.07 -14.48
CA LEU A 769 0.16 56.94 -13.42
C LEU A 769 -1.00 57.81 -12.92
N LYS A 770 -1.58 57.46 -11.77
CA LYS A 770 -2.38 58.40 -10.98
C LYS A 770 -1.43 59.53 -10.54
N LYS A 771 -1.46 60.63 -11.29
CA LYS A 771 -1.13 61.96 -10.75
C LYS A 771 -2.37 62.46 -10.01
N GLY A 772 -2.23 62.80 -8.74
CA GLY A 772 -3.27 63.40 -7.91
C GLY A 772 -3.41 62.66 -6.60
#